data_AF-A0A7S4K8P1-F1
#
_entry.id   AF-A0A7S4K8P1-F1
#
_cell.length_a   1.000
_cell.length_b   1.000
_cell.length_c   1.000
_cell.angle_alpha   90.00
_cell.angle_beta   90.00
_cell.angle_gamma   90.00
#
_symmetry.space_group_name_H-M   'P 1'
#
loop_
_entity.id
_entity.type
_entity.pdbx_description
1 polymer ?
#
loop_
_entity_poly.entity_id
_entity_poly.type
_entity_poly.pdbx_seq_one_letter_code
_entity_poly.pdbx_strand_id
1 'polypeptide(L)'
;GVGVLLPTKSLQGKEAWNLVGGGAKCVLSAGLQLLSVYGTEEENVPVATIEDKTSSSSSSSTSFSLSRIAGVDVLSNKFNLRRPAVTEDTRSAANTIIQKVKQEGEKALVELSVRFGDLASPTSPYTITKIQLQEAYESLPQETQILLQRSAARVKSFATTQRGSLDNCMSTIPGGSAGHNILPLSSAGCYAPGGRYPLPSSVLMTAIPARVAGCPLVVACSPSPSVVTLAAAHVAKVDLFFAIGGAQAIAAMAYGVGDVPCCDVVVGPGNKYVTAAKSIISGEGVAIDMLAGPSEVLVLCDETANAKLVAADLIAQAEHDEAAASVIVSTSSLLIERVEEEIALQLDELPKENRAVAVSSLSQNGMAILVQNIEEGVQVADQLAPEHLEIHTKKPLSVAAQCSYYGAVFIGSNAAEVMGDYCAGPNHVLPTGGTARSMAGLSVFTFLKVRTWMSINDPKKAIPLYEDAIALAKAEGLAGHGAAASARLIPLLEEKKKKSETAKEEPIILFAIPKGRMFDEVAGMLKEGGLSIKLSNARVLRPNISLPGWDGKLLKPRDCVRMVDQGVRDIAFSGTDLLAELNTSNVVPILDTGLDPIKLVAAAPEAMLDKNGALILPKDKPLRIATEYIHSTQQWIEREKMFAVVIPTGGSTEVFPPEDADVIVDVSATGTTLRANKLIEFATVATSSTHLVANRTALEDPVKRVEIEMFQCLLRSVLDARSKVLMEFNVSDEKDMDKVLGSASLRGMCRPTVSPLDCGGFAVRVAVDRFKVPHLIYVVKENGGSDILVSNINNVVK
;
A
#
# COMPACT_ATOMS: atom_id res chain seq x y z
N GLY A 1 3.72 -6.43 -44.36
CA GLY A 1 4.76 -7.46 -44.19
C GLY A 1 4.76 -7.87 -42.73
N VAL A 2 4.55 -9.16 -42.48
CA VAL A 2 4.48 -9.76 -41.13
C VAL A 2 5.88 -9.84 -40.53
N GLY A 3 6.03 -9.47 -39.26
CA GLY A 3 7.29 -9.55 -38.51
C GLY A 3 7.02 -9.82 -37.04
N VAL A 4 7.43 -11.02 -36.61
CA VAL A 4 7.14 -11.73 -35.37
C VAL A 4 7.91 -11.18 -34.16
N LEU A 5 7.27 -11.19 -32.99
CA LEU A 5 7.84 -11.00 -31.65
C LEU A 5 8.63 -12.25 -31.20
N LEU A 6 9.83 -12.08 -30.61
CA LEU A 6 10.30 -12.88 -29.46
C LEU A 6 11.40 -12.13 -28.65
N PRO A 7 11.58 -12.44 -27.34
CA PRO A 7 12.13 -11.54 -26.32
C PRO A 7 13.58 -11.83 -25.91
N THR A 8 14.27 -10.87 -25.29
CA THR A 8 15.47 -11.14 -24.47
C THR A 8 15.48 -10.35 -23.15
N LYS A 9 15.86 -11.05 -22.08
CA LYS A 9 16.03 -10.56 -20.71
C LYS A 9 17.46 -10.03 -20.50
N SER A 10 17.51 -8.93 -19.76
CA SER A 10 18.50 -8.49 -18.75
C SER A 10 20.00 -8.53 -19.05
N LEU A 11 20.64 -7.37 -18.92
CA LEU A 11 21.93 -7.22 -18.24
C LEU A 11 21.98 -5.85 -17.52
N GLN A 12 22.58 -5.88 -16.34
CA GLN A 12 22.71 -4.80 -15.36
C GLN A 12 23.66 -3.69 -15.83
N GLY A 13 23.43 -2.46 -15.35
CA GLY A 13 24.44 -1.40 -15.38
C GLY A 13 23.87 -0.07 -14.88
N LYS A 14 24.27 0.35 -13.67
CA LYS A 14 24.10 1.72 -13.17
C LYS A 14 24.87 2.67 -14.09
N GLU A 15 24.28 3.78 -14.49
CA GLU A 15 25.05 5.01 -14.74
C GLU A 15 24.17 6.26 -14.68
N ALA A 16 24.74 7.27 -14.04
CA ALA A 16 24.16 8.58 -13.77
C ALA A 16 24.06 9.40 -15.06
N TRP A 17 22.94 10.10 -15.27
CA TRP A 17 22.82 11.07 -16.35
C TRP A 17 23.30 12.44 -15.87
N ASN A 18 24.56 12.73 -16.17
CA ASN A 18 25.09 14.09 -16.25
C ASN A 18 24.57 14.76 -17.53
N LEU A 19 24.19 16.03 -17.38
CA LEU A 19 23.95 16.99 -18.46
C LEU A 19 25.17 17.06 -19.39
N VAL A 20 24.97 16.82 -20.68
CA VAL A 20 25.87 17.28 -21.75
C VAL A 20 25.05 17.85 -22.88
N GLY A 21 25.22 19.15 -23.11
CA GLY A 21 24.71 19.85 -24.28
C GLY A 21 25.45 19.43 -25.54
N GLY A 22 24.70 19.36 -26.65
CA GLY A 22 25.22 19.16 -27.99
C GLY A 22 24.53 20.12 -28.94
N GLY A 23 25.26 21.14 -29.38
CA GLY A 23 24.78 22.13 -30.33
C GLY A 23 24.63 21.58 -31.75
N ALA A 24 23.62 22.06 -32.46
CA ALA A 24 23.49 21.91 -33.90
C ALA A 24 23.85 23.25 -34.55
N LYS A 25 24.90 23.24 -35.36
CA LYS A 25 25.39 24.35 -36.19
C LYS A 25 24.36 24.68 -37.28
N CYS A 26 23.98 25.95 -37.31
CA CYS A 26 23.30 26.61 -38.41
C CYS A 26 24.29 26.83 -39.57
N VAL A 27 23.88 26.54 -40.80
CA VAL A 27 24.58 26.95 -42.02
C VAL A 27 23.84 28.17 -42.56
N LEU A 28 24.45 29.35 -42.40
CA LEU A 28 24.05 30.60 -43.04
C LEU A 28 25.06 30.92 -44.14
N SER A 29 24.57 31.12 -45.36
CA SER A 29 25.29 31.77 -46.46
C SER A 29 24.85 33.22 -46.60
N ALA A 30 25.84 34.07 -46.77
CA ALA A 30 25.84 35.54 -46.74
C ALA A 30 24.96 36.27 -47.77
N GLY A 31 24.71 37.55 -47.47
CA GLY A 31 24.49 38.58 -48.49
C GLY A 31 23.94 39.92 -47.98
N LEU A 32 24.85 40.88 -47.71
CA LEU A 32 24.79 42.36 -47.91
C LEU A 32 23.57 43.15 -47.37
N GLN A 33 23.62 44.41 -46.90
CA GLN A 33 24.64 45.46 -46.79
C GLN A 33 24.07 46.52 -45.81
N LEU A 34 24.91 47.10 -44.96
CA LEU A 34 24.61 48.26 -44.12
C LEU A 34 24.59 49.55 -44.95
N LEU A 35 23.66 50.46 -44.64
CA LEU A 35 23.84 51.90 -44.81
C LEU A 35 23.09 52.64 -43.68
N SER A 36 23.88 53.20 -42.76
CA SER A 36 23.47 54.17 -41.75
C SER A 36 23.53 55.58 -42.33
N VAL A 37 22.56 56.44 -42.03
CA VAL A 37 22.77 57.90 -42.03
C VAL A 37 22.02 58.49 -40.83
N TYR A 38 22.79 59.11 -39.93
CA TYR A 38 22.35 60.04 -38.90
C TYR A 38 22.03 61.40 -39.52
N GLY A 39 21.03 62.10 -38.97
CA GLY A 39 20.75 63.50 -39.26
C GLY A 39 19.96 64.14 -38.11
N THR A 40 20.67 64.93 -37.32
CA THR A 40 20.21 65.79 -36.22
C THR A 40 19.65 67.11 -36.75
N GLU A 41 18.65 67.69 -36.09
CA GLU A 41 18.73 68.99 -35.38
C GLU A 41 17.33 69.59 -35.13
N GLU A 42 17.25 70.21 -33.95
CA GLU A 42 16.15 71.00 -33.39
C GLU A 42 15.99 72.33 -34.12
N GLU A 43 14.76 72.87 -34.17
CA GLU A 43 14.56 74.31 -34.00
C GLU A 43 13.15 74.61 -33.47
N ASN A 44 13.07 75.70 -32.71
CA ASN A 44 12.12 75.96 -31.64
C ASN A 44 11.40 77.30 -31.92
N VAL A 45 10.10 77.41 -31.57
CA VAL A 45 9.33 78.65 -31.20
C VAL A 45 8.78 79.53 -32.37
N PRO A 46 7.65 80.32 -32.26
CA PRO A 46 6.58 80.43 -31.25
C PRO A 46 5.11 80.32 -31.76
N VAL A 47 4.24 80.22 -30.75
CA VAL A 47 2.78 80.47 -30.68
C VAL A 47 2.24 81.64 -31.54
N ALA A 48 1.11 81.40 -32.21
CA ALA A 48 0.11 82.42 -32.53
C ALA A 48 -1.31 81.83 -32.45
N THR A 49 -2.09 82.33 -31.50
CA THR A 49 -3.54 82.16 -31.38
C THR A 49 -4.25 82.85 -32.54
N ILE A 50 -5.06 82.10 -33.29
CA ILE A 50 -6.12 82.64 -34.15
C ILE A 50 -7.38 81.81 -33.88
N GLU A 51 -8.38 82.44 -33.25
CA GLU A 51 -9.76 81.99 -33.33
C GLU A 51 -10.21 82.15 -34.78
N ASP A 52 -10.68 81.06 -35.41
CA ASP A 52 -11.50 81.19 -36.60
C ASP A 52 -12.70 80.26 -36.53
N LYS A 53 -13.88 80.88 -36.59
CA LYS A 53 -15.17 80.22 -36.69
C LYS A 53 -15.37 79.81 -38.14
N THR A 54 -15.23 78.53 -38.44
CA THR A 54 -15.80 77.95 -39.66
C THR A 54 -16.54 76.67 -39.34
N SER A 55 -17.87 76.73 -39.49
CA SER A 55 -18.76 75.60 -39.59
C SER A 55 -18.38 74.73 -40.80
N SER A 56 -17.97 73.48 -40.57
CA SER A 56 -17.91 72.47 -41.62
C SER A 56 -18.36 71.12 -41.05
N SER A 57 -19.53 70.69 -41.53
CA SER A 57 -20.04 69.32 -41.59
C SER A 57 -19.41 68.28 -40.65
N SER A 58 -20.09 68.03 -39.54
CA SER A 58 -19.91 66.80 -38.77
C SER A 58 -20.29 65.60 -39.65
N SER A 59 -19.30 64.95 -40.26
CA SER A 59 -19.41 63.52 -40.48
C SER A 59 -19.41 62.90 -39.08
N SER A 60 -20.58 62.57 -38.55
CA SER A 60 -20.68 61.79 -37.32
C SER A 60 -20.10 60.41 -37.61
N SER A 61 -18.79 60.24 -37.43
CA SER A 61 -18.23 58.93 -37.14
C SER A 61 -18.86 58.51 -35.84
N THR A 62 -19.85 57.63 -35.90
CA THR A 62 -20.41 56.97 -34.74
C THR A 62 -19.25 56.26 -34.05
N SER A 63 -18.75 56.82 -32.94
CA SER A 63 -17.65 56.23 -32.20
C SER A 63 -18.15 54.90 -31.62
N PHE A 64 -17.64 53.81 -32.17
CA PHE A 64 -17.86 52.48 -31.62
C PHE A 64 -17.15 52.38 -30.27
N SER A 65 -17.80 51.84 -29.24
CA SER A 65 -17.16 51.68 -27.93
C SER A 65 -17.62 50.39 -27.24
N LEU A 66 -16.66 49.69 -26.64
CA LEU A 66 -16.86 48.50 -25.83
C LEU A 66 -17.27 48.89 -24.40
N SER A 67 -17.93 47.97 -23.69
CA SER A 67 -18.30 48.20 -22.30
C SER A 67 -17.04 48.32 -21.42
N ARG A 68 -16.84 49.49 -20.81
CA ARG A 68 -15.66 49.78 -19.97
C ARG A 68 -15.79 49.19 -18.57
N ILE A 69 -14.75 48.49 -18.12
CA ILE A 69 -14.63 47.96 -16.77
C ILE A 69 -13.28 48.39 -16.19
N ALA A 70 -13.29 48.86 -14.94
CA ALA A 70 -12.09 49.26 -14.22
C ALA A 70 -11.78 48.24 -13.12
N GLY A 71 -10.52 47.82 -13.03
CA GLY A 71 -10.02 47.00 -11.92
C GLY A 71 -10.24 45.49 -12.08
N VAL A 72 -9.89 44.77 -11.00
CA VAL A 72 -9.68 43.31 -11.00
C VAL A 72 -10.93 42.51 -10.60
N ASP A 73 -11.95 43.15 -10.03
CA ASP A 73 -13.21 42.47 -9.66
C ASP A 73 -14.20 42.45 -10.84
N VAL A 74 -13.98 41.48 -11.73
CA VAL A 74 -14.78 41.29 -12.95
C VAL A 74 -16.00 40.40 -12.74
N LEU A 75 -16.08 39.67 -11.62
CA LEU A 75 -17.14 38.70 -11.33
C LEU A 75 -18.39 39.32 -10.67
N SER A 76 -18.26 40.49 -10.03
CA SER A 76 -19.39 41.23 -9.44
C SER A 76 -20.19 42.04 -10.45
N ASN A 77 -19.70 42.14 -11.69
CA ASN A 77 -20.30 42.94 -12.75
C ASN A 77 -21.33 42.15 -13.60
N LYS A 78 -22.19 42.88 -14.32
CA LYS A 78 -23.20 42.34 -15.27
C LYS A 78 -22.61 41.43 -16.37
N PHE A 79 -21.29 41.40 -16.48
CA PHE A 79 -20.53 40.77 -17.56
C PHE A 79 -19.76 39.52 -17.13
N ASN A 80 -20.18 38.87 -16.04
CA ASN A 80 -19.67 37.55 -15.67
C ASN A 80 -19.84 36.56 -16.84
N LEU A 81 -18.71 36.11 -17.40
CA LEU A 81 -18.66 35.06 -18.44
C LEU A 81 -19.08 33.70 -17.87
N ARG A 82 -19.02 33.50 -16.54
CA ARG A 82 -19.52 32.28 -15.89
C ARG A 82 -21.04 32.25 -15.89
N ARG A 83 -21.59 31.65 -16.95
CA ARG A 83 -23.03 31.49 -17.16
C ARG A 83 -23.35 30.01 -17.33
N PRO A 84 -24.54 29.55 -16.90
CA PRO A 84 -24.97 28.19 -17.19
C PRO A 84 -25.02 27.99 -18.72
N ALA A 85 -24.32 26.96 -19.22
CA ALA A 85 -24.35 26.62 -20.64
C ALA A 85 -25.74 26.23 -21.15
N VAL A 86 -26.64 25.82 -20.24
CA VAL A 86 -27.99 25.36 -20.55
C VAL A 86 -29.00 26.01 -19.60
N THR A 87 -30.05 26.62 -20.17
CA THR A 87 -31.20 27.11 -19.41
C THR A 87 -32.21 25.99 -19.15
N GLU A 88 -33.01 26.10 -18.08
CA GLU A 88 -34.01 25.06 -17.75
C GLU A 88 -35.04 24.85 -18.87
N ASP A 89 -35.49 25.92 -19.53
CA ASP A 89 -36.40 25.82 -20.68
C ASP A 89 -35.78 25.04 -21.84
N THR A 90 -34.51 25.30 -22.14
CA THR A 90 -33.78 24.59 -23.22
C THR A 90 -33.59 23.13 -22.86
N ARG A 91 -33.27 22.85 -21.58
CA ARG A 91 -33.14 21.49 -21.06
C ARG A 91 -34.44 20.71 -21.15
N SER A 92 -35.56 21.32 -20.74
CA SER A 92 -36.89 20.71 -20.81
C SER A 92 -37.27 20.37 -22.26
N ALA A 93 -37.05 21.31 -23.20
CA ALA A 93 -37.31 21.08 -24.62
C ALA A 93 -36.44 19.96 -25.22
N ALA A 94 -35.14 19.94 -24.91
CA ALA A 94 -34.25 18.86 -25.35
C ALA A 94 -34.65 17.51 -24.74
N ASN A 95 -35.08 17.48 -23.47
CA ASN A 95 -35.57 16.26 -22.83
C ASN A 95 -36.83 15.73 -23.51
N THR A 96 -37.78 16.59 -23.90
CA THR A 96 -38.96 16.16 -24.68
C THR A 96 -38.55 15.46 -25.97
N ILE A 97 -37.56 16.00 -26.70
CA ILE A 97 -37.03 15.40 -27.92
C ILE A 97 -36.37 14.04 -27.61
N ILE A 98 -35.50 13.99 -26.62
CA ILE A 98 -34.81 12.76 -26.18
C ILE A 98 -35.82 11.67 -25.82
N GLN A 99 -36.80 11.98 -24.97
CA GLN A 99 -37.81 11.00 -24.55
C GLN A 99 -38.63 10.50 -25.74
N LYS A 100 -38.99 11.39 -26.68
CA LYS A 100 -39.70 10.99 -27.90
C LYS A 100 -38.86 10.00 -28.73
N VAL A 101 -37.58 10.31 -28.98
CA VAL A 101 -36.66 9.43 -29.71
C VAL A 101 -36.46 8.08 -28.99
N LYS A 102 -36.35 8.09 -27.66
CA LYS A 102 -36.18 6.89 -26.84
C LYS A 102 -37.42 5.97 -26.84
N GLN A 103 -38.62 6.55 -26.87
CA GLN A 103 -39.89 5.82 -26.82
C GLN A 103 -40.36 5.33 -28.19
N GLU A 104 -40.21 6.15 -29.22
CA GLU A 104 -40.76 5.89 -30.55
C GLU A 104 -39.70 5.44 -31.58
N GLY A 105 -38.42 5.46 -31.20
CA GLY A 105 -37.31 4.98 -32.03
C GLY A 105 -37.14 5.75 -33.33
N GLU A 106 -36.81 5.03 -34.40
CA GLU A 106 -36.46 5.60 -35.71
C GLU A 106 -37.58 6.46 -36.30
N LYS A 107 -38.84 6.09 -36.05
CA LYS A 107 -39.99 6.86 -36.49
C LYS A 107 -39.92 8.31 -35.99
N ALA A 108 -39.65 8.51 -34.70
CA ALA A 108 -39.53 9.85 -34.13
C ALA A 108 -38.28 10.58 -34.61
N LEU A 109 -37.16 9.85 -34.81
CA LEU A 109 -35.95 10.43 -35.37
C LEU A 109 -36.21 11.04 -36.75
N VAL A 110 -36.85 10.28 -37.65
CA VAL A 110 -37.20 10.74 -39.00
C VAL A 110 -38.22 11.89 -38.96
N GLU A 111 -39.26 11.78 -38.14
CA GLU A 111 -40.28 12.83 -38.00
C GLU A 111 -39.66 14.17 -37.56
N LEU A 112 -38.79 14.14 -36.55
CA LEU A 112 -38.10 15.34 -36.05
C LEU A 112 -37.10 15.88 -37.08
N SER A 113 -36.39 15.00 -37.79
CA SER A 113 -35.45 15.40 -38.83
C SER A 113 -36.14 16.11 -40.01
N VAL A 114 -37.35 15.67 -40.40
CA VAL A 114 -38.17 16.38 -41.39
C VAL A 114 -38.69 17.70 -40.81
N ARG A 115 -39.20 17.69 -39.58
CA ARG A 115 -39.74 18.88 -38.91
C ARG A 115 -38.73 20.01 -38.79
N PHE A 116 -37.47 19.68 -38.50
CA PHE A 116 -36.39 20.65 -38.33
C PHE A 116 -35.60 20.93 -39.61
N GLY A 117 -35.97 20.30 -40.73
CA GLY A 117 -35.41 20.58 -42.05
C GLY A 117 -34.10 19.85 -42.37
N ASP A 118 -33.68 18.90 -41.53
CA ASP A 118 -32.52 18.04 -41.81
C ASP A 118 -32.79 17.14 -43.04
N LEU A 119 -34.03 16.66 -43.19
CA LEU A 119 -34.50 15.80 -44.28
C LEU A 119 -35.64 16.45 -45.07
N ALA A 120 -35.65 16.28 -46.39
CA ALA A 120 -36.68 16.82 -47.27
C ALA A 120 -38.05 16.12 -47.13
N SER A 121 -38.05 14.83 -46.80
CA SER A 121 -39.25 14.02 -46.62
C SER A 121 -38.98 12.81 -45.70
N PRO A 122 -40.01 12.14 -45.16
CA PRO A 122 -39.84 10.94 -44.34
C PRO A 122 -39.19 9.75 -45.08
N THR A 123 -39.14 9.78 -46.41
CA THR A 123 -38.51 8.75 -47.25
C THR A 123 -37.08 9.13 -47.69
N SER A 124 -36.61 10.31 -47.32
CA SER A 124 -35.24 10.75 -47.63
C SER A 124 -34.24 9.90 -46.84
N PRO A 125 -33.20 9.32 -47.48
CA PRO A 125 -32.20 8.57 -46.76
C PRO A 125 -31.38 9.54 -45.90
N TYR A 126 -31.27 9.24 -44.61
CA TYR A 126 -30.39 9.98 -43.71
C TYR A 126 -29.00 9.34 -43.61
N THR A 127 -28.83 8.09 -44.00
CA THR A 127 -27.54 7.39 -44.03
C THR A 127 -26.75 7.76 -45.29
N ILE A 128 -25.52 8.25 -45.12
CA ILE A 128 -24.60 8.57 -46.21
C ILE A 128 -23.52 7.49 -46.29
N THR A 129 -23.42 6.84 -47.44
CA THR A 129 -22.49 5.73 -47.66
C THR A 129 -21.04 6.21 -47.81
N LYS A 130 -20.08 5.33 -47.51
CA LYS A 130 -18.64 5.63 -47.73
C LYS A 130 -18.32 6.02 -49.17
N ILE A 131 -19.04 5.45 -50.15
CA ILE A 131 -18.90 5.79 -51.57
C ILE A 131 -19.33 7.25 -51.79
N GLN A 132 -20.50 7.66 -51.28
CA GLN A 132 -20.96 9.05 -51.40
C GLN A 132 -20.02 10.04 -50.70
N LEU A 133 -19.41 9.68 -49.56
CA LEU A 133 -18.40 10.52 -48.91
C LEU A 133 -17.16 10.69 -49.80
N GLN A 134 -16.73 9.61 -50.46
CA GLN A 134 -15.60 9.64 -51.40
C GLN A 134 -15.93 10.47 -52.65
N GLU A 135 -17.11 10.26 -53.25
CA GLU A 135 -17.58 11.04 -54.41
C GLU A 135 -17.66 12.53 -54.06
N ALA A 136 -18.16 12.88 -52.88
CA ALA A 136 -18.17 14.26 -52.39
C ALA A 136 -16.75 14.84 -52.35
N TYR A 137 -15.77 14.09 -51.82
CA TYR A 137 -14.37 14.49 -51.80
C TYR A 137 -13.77 14.65 -53.21
N GLU A 138 -14.00 13.69 -54.10
CA GLU A 138 -13.48 13.71 -55.48
C GLU A 138 -14.11 14.81 -56.35
N SER A 139 -15.35 15.22 -56.03
CA SER A 139 -16.04 16.31 -56.72
C SER A 139 -15.50 17.71 -56.38
N LEU A 140 -14.73 17.85 -55.29
CA LEU A 140 -14.18 19.14 -54.88
C LEU A 140 -13.02 19.58 -55.81
N PRO A 141 -12.81 20.89 -55.98
CA PRO A 141 -11.59 21.41 -56.60
C PRO A 141 -10.34 20.85 -55.91
N GLN A 142 -9.28 20.59 -56.68
CA GLN A 142 -8.04 20.01 -56.18
C GLN A 142 -7.43 20.83 -55.03
N GLU A 143 -7.55 22.16 -55.09
CA GLU A 143 -7.07 23.05 -54.03
C GLU A 143 -7.80 22.81 -52.70
N THR A 144 -9.12 22.61 -52.73
CA THR A 144 -9.93 22.30 -51.55
C THR A 144 -9.62 20.89 -51.01
N GLN A 145 -9.38 19.92 -51.88
CA GLN A 145 -8.94 18.58 -51.48
C GLN A 145 -7.60 18.64 -50.73
N ILE A 146 -6.61 19.35 -51.29
CA ILE A 146 -5.29 19.56 -50.68
C ILE A 146 -5.42 20.30 -49.34
N LEU A 147 -6.29 21.31 -49.26
CA LEU A 147 -6.60 22.02 -48.01
C LEU A 147 -7.09 21.06 -46.92
N LEU A 148 -8.12 20.25 -47.21
CA LEU A 148 -8.67 19.29 -46.25
C LEU A 148 -7.62 18.27 -45.80
N GLN A 149 -6.85 17.72 -46.74
CA GLN A 149 -5.77 16.78 -46.42
C GLN A 149 -4.70 17.40 -45.53
N ARG A 150 -4.27 18.63 -45.82
CA ARG A 150 -3.26 19.35 -45.04
C ARG A 150 -3.75 19.67 -43.64
N SER A 151 -4.98 20.16 -43.50
CA SER A 151 -5.58 20.43 -42.18
C SER A 151 -5.72 19.15 -41.37
N ALA A 152 -6.23 18.07 -41.97
CA ALA A 152 -6.33 16.77 -41.33
C ALA A 152 -4.97 16.20 -40.88
N ALA A 153 -3.93 16.38 -41.69
CA ALA A 153 -2.58 15.93 -41.34
C ALA A 153 -2.04 16.65 -40.10
N ARG A 154 -2.29 17.95 -39.95
CA ARG A 154 -1.84 18.73 -38.78
C ARG A 154 -2.60 18.35 -37.51
N VAL A 155 -3.93 18.21 -37.58
CA VAL A 155 -4.76 17.73 -36.47
C VAL A 155 -4.31 16.33 -36.03
N LYS A 156 -4.10 15.43 -37.00
CA LYS A 156 -3.60 14.07 -36.72
C LYS A 156 -2.22 14.10 -36.07
N SER A 157 -1.31 14.93 -36.55
CA SER A 157 0.05 15.05 -36.01
C SER A 157 0.02 15.47 -34.54
N PHE A 158 -0.77 16.49 -34.21
CA PHE A 158 -0.91 16.97 -32.84
C PHE A 158 -1.58 15.92 -31.94
N ALA A 159 -2.71 15.34 -32.36
CA ALA A 159 -3.39 14.29 -31.62
C ALA A 159 -2.50 13.04 -31.39
N THR A 160 -1.65 12.69 -32.35
CA THR A 160 -0.70 11.57 -32.23
C THR A 160 0.36 11.87 -31.18
N THR A 161 0.86 13.10 -31.16
CA THR A 161 1.82 13.58 -30.15
C THR A 161 1.19 13.53 -28.76
N GLN A 162 -0.05 14.02 -28.61
CA GLN A 162 -0.80 13.91 -27.35
C GLN A 162 -0.97 12.45 -26.92
N ARG A 163 -1.37 11.54 -27.83
CA ARG A 163 -1.55 10.12 -27.50
C ARG A 163 -0.25 9.46 -27.03
N GLY A 164 0.87 9.84 -27.63
CA GLY A 164 2.21 9.37 -27.28
C GLY A 164 2.75 9.93 -25.96
N SER A 165 2.11 10.95 -25.38
CA SER A 165 2.48 11.46 -24.05
C SER A 165 1.92 10.66 -22.87
N LEU A 166 1.07 9.66 -23.15
CA LEU A 166 0.44 8.81 -22.15
C LEU A 166 0.87 7.35 -22.28
N ASP A 167 1.36 6.78 -21.17
CA ASP A 167 1.80 5.40 -21.07
C ASP A 167 0.99 4.58 -20.06
N ASN A 168 0.93 3.27 -20.33
CA ASN A 168 0.48 2.30 -19.34
C ASN A 168 1.48 2.29 -18.17
N CYS A 169 0.98 2.15 -16.94
CA CYS A 169 1.83 2.10 -15.76
C CYS A 169 1.73 0.75 -15.05
N MET A 170 2.80 0.40 -14.35
CA MET A 170 2.87 -0.75 -13.46
C MET A 170 3.77 -0.40 -12.27
N SER A 171 3.32 -0.77 -11.08
CA SER A 171 3.99 -0.61 -9.79
C SER A 171 4.05 -1.96 -9.09
N THR A 172 5.13 -2.18 -8.34
CA THR A 172 5.27 -3.40 -7.52
C THR A 172 4.49 -3.24 -6.22
N ILE A 173 3.76 -4.28 -5.83
CA ILE A 173 3.05 -4.37 -4.55
C ILE A 173 3.45 -5.67 -3.84
N PRO A 174 3.20 -5.84 -2.54
CA PRO A 174 3.48 -7.10 -1.85
C PRO A 174 2.86 -8.31 -2.57
N GLY A 175 3.72 -9.23 -3.01
CA GLY A 175 3.30 -10.45 -3.73
C GLY A 175 2.86 -10.28 -5.17
N GLY A 176 2.99 -9.09 -5.76
CA GLY A 176 2.50 -8.88 -7.11
C GLY A 176 2.75 -7.49 -7.70
N SER A 177 1.83 -7.05 -8.54
CA SER A 177 1.89 -5.76 -9.21
C SER A 177 0.50 -5.15 -9.37
N ALA A 178 0.45 -3.82 -9.41
CA ALA A 178 -0.75 -3.06 -9.74
C ALA A 178 -0.41 -1.97 -10.74
N GLY A 179 -1.35 -1.58 -11.57
CA GLY A 179 -1.10 -0.62 -12.63
C GLY A 179 -2.38 -0.15 -13.29
N HIS A 180 -2.23 0.51 -14.43
CA HIS A 180 -3.36 0.86 -15.29
C HIS A 180 -3.07 0.55 -16.76
N ASN A 181 -4.15 0.40 -17.52
CA ASN A 181 -4.12 0.36 -18.97
C ASN A 181 -4.95 1.51 -19.53
N ILE A 182 -4.43 2.17 -20.55
CA ILE A 182 -5.09 3.25 -21.29
C ILE A 182 -5.65 2.64 -22.57
N LEU A 183 -6.99 2.58 -22.65
CA LEU A 183 -7.71 1.94 -23.75
C LEU A 183 -8.62 2.97 -24.43
N PRO A 184 -8.82 2.88 -25.75
CA PRO A 184 -9.84 3.68 -26.41
C PRO A 184 -11.25 3.29 -25.97
N LEU A 185 -12.17 4.22 -26.11
CA LEU A 185 -13.60 3.94 -26.14
C LEU A 185 -13.95 3.12 -27.40
N SER A 186 -15.04 2.36 -27.34
CA SER A 186 -15.39 1.40 -28.40
C SER A 186 -16.10 2.10 -29.55
N SER A 187 -16.80 3.20 -29.28
CA SER A 187 -17.53 3.97 -30.28
C SER A 187 -17.55 5.45 -29.93
N ALA A 188 -17.33 6.29 -30.94
CA ALA A 188 -17.37 7.76 -30.81
C ALA A 188 -18.40 8.35 -31.76
N GLY A 189 -19.36 9.09 -31.22
CA GLY A 189 -20.32 9.91 -31.95
C GLY A 189 -19.80 11.34 -32.08
N CYS A 190 -19.55 11.78 -33.31
CA CYS A 190 -18.97 13.08 -33.63
C CYS A 190 -20.05 13.98 -34.24
N TYR A 191 -20.51 14.97 -33.50
CA TYR A 191 -21.48 15.93 -33.99
C TYR A 191 -20.80 17.13 -34.64
N ALA A 192 -21.21 17.50 -35.85
CA ALA A 192 -20.78 18.71 -36.53
C ALA A 192 -22.01 19.57 -36.90
N PRO A 193 -22.08 20.84 -36.46
CA PRO A 193 -23.18 21.71 -36.86
C PRO A 193 -23.25 21.93 -38.38
N GLY A 194 -24.43 22.27 -38.87
CA GLY A 194 -24.70 22.54 -40.29
C GLY A 194 -25.81 23.57 -40.44
N GLY A 195 -26.30 23.76 -41.67
CA GLY A 195 -27.30 24.79 -41.99
C GLY A 195 -26.67 26.09 -42.49
N ARG A 196 -26.63 27.13 -41.64
CA ARG A 196 -26.23 28.50 -42.03
C ARG A 196 -24.80 28.58 -42.59
N TYR A 197 -23.87 27.85 -41.98
CA TYR A 197 -22.49 27.73 -42.45
C TYR A 197 -22.05 26.26 -42.40
N PRO A 198 -21.37 25.74 -43.44
CA PRO A 198 -20.78 24.41 -43.39
C PRO A 198 -19.55 24.40 -42.49
N LEU A 199 -19.47 23.45 -41.55
CA LEU A 199 -18.33 23.32 -40.62
C LEU A 199 -17.52 22.03 -40.88
N PRO A 200 -16.76 21.94 -41.99
CA PRO A 200 -15.89 20.80 -42.25
C PRO A 200 -14.77 20.67 -41.21
N SER A 201 -14.31 21.78 -40.62
CA SER A 201 -13.30 21.77 -39.55
C SER A 201 -13.76 20.97 -38.34
N SER A 202 -15.01 21.15 -37.87
CA SER A 202 -15.55 20.41 -36.72
C SER A 202 -15.59 18.91 -36.96
N VAL A 203 -15.82 18.45 -38.19
CA VAL A 203 -15.72 17.02 -38.54
C VAL A 203 -14.29 16.52 -38.35
N LEU A 204 -13.29 17.27 -38.85
CA LEU A 204 -11.88 16.90 -38.69
C LEU A 204 -11.47 16.90 -37.21
N MET A 205 -11.85 17.95 -36.48
CA MET A 205 -11.47 18.16 -35.08
C MET A 205 -12.13 17.17 -34.11
N THR A 206 -13.25 16.56 -34.48
CA THR A 206 -13.90 15.52 -33.65
C THR A 206 -13.48 14.11 -34.04
N ALA A 207 -13.55 13.76 -35.33
CA ALA A 207 -13.33 12.39 -35.78
C ALA A 207 -11.86 11.98 -35.80
N ILE A 208 -10.91 12.89 -36.11
CA ILE A 208 -9.49 12.54 -36.17
C ILE A 208 -8.94 12.16 -34.79
N PRO A 209 -9.17 12.93 -33.71
CA PRO A 209 -8.73 12.51 -32.38
C PRO A 209 -9.33 11.17 -31.94
N ALA A 210 -10.60 10.90 -32.24
CA ALA A 210 -11.22 9.60 -31.98
C ALA A 210 -10.49 8.45 -32.68
N ARG A 211 -10.11 8.64 -33.95
CA ARG A 211 -9.31 7.67 -34.71
C ARG A 211 -7.91 7.50 -34.15
N VAL A 212 -7.25 8.58 -33.75
CA VAL A 212 -5.90 8.52 -33.18
C VAL A 212 -5.91 7.86 -31.80
N ALA A 213 -6.97 8.03 -31.01
CA ALA A 213 -7.14 7.31 -29.75
C ALA A 213 -7.23 5.79 -29.97
N GLY A 214 -7.78 5.38 -31.11
CA GLY A 214 -7.97 3.99 -31.51
C GLY A 214 -9.42 3.52 -31.42
N CYS A 215 -10.40 4.43 -31.43
CA CYS A 215 -11.82 4.06 -31.45
C CYS A 215 -12.13 3.22 -32.70
N PRO A 216 -12.60 1.97 -32.55
CA PRO A 216 -12.86 1.09 -33.69
C PRO A 216 -14.06 1.58 -34.51
N LEU A 217 -15.07 2.19 -33.87
CA LEU A 217 -16.21 2.79 -34.55
C LEU A 217 -16.23 4.32 -34.38
N VAL A 218 -16.25 5.06 -35.49
CA VAL A 218 -16.45 6.53 -35.48
C VAL A 218 -17.66 6.88 -36.33
N VAL A 219 -18.69 7.40 -35.67
CA VAL A 219 -19.94 7.88 -36.27
C VAL A 219 -19.89 9.39 -36.37
N ALA A 220 -20.39 9.98 -37.45
CA ALA A 220 -20.59 11.42 -37.53
C ALA A 220 -22.03 11.78 -37.89
N CYS A 221 -22.56 12.82 -37.26
CA CYS A 221 -23.88 13.37 -37.55
C CYS A 221 -23.76 14.86 -37.87
N SER A 222 -24.43 15.30 -38.94
CA SER A 222 -24.52 16.72 -39.29
C SER A 222 -25.83 17.01 -40.03
N PRO A 223 -26.59 18.06 -39.65
CA PRO A 223 -27.80 18.44 -40.37
C PRO A 223 -27.47 19.09 -41.72
N SER A 224 -28.22 18.72 -42.75
CA SER A 224 -28.10 19.28 -44.11
C SER A 224 -26.63 19.46 -44.57
N PRO A 225 -25.82 18.39 -44.56
CA PRO A 225 -24.38 18.49 -44.74
C PRO A 225 -24.02 18.98 -46.15
N SER A 226 -23.09 19.93 -46.22
CA SER A 226 -22.52 20.37 -47.50
C SER A 226 -21.58 19.32 -48.11
N VAL A 227 -21.27 19.45 -49.40
CA VAL A 227 -20.30 18.59 -50.09
C VAL A 227 -18.93 18.61 -49.38
N VAL A 228 -18.47 19.78 -48.91
CA VAL A 228 -17.19 19.89 -48.19
C VAL A 228 -17.24 19.23 -46.81
N THR A 229 -18.40 19.23 -46.14
CA THR A 229 -18.60 18.51 -44.87
C THR A 229 -18.50 17.00 -45.07
N LEU A 230 -19.13 16.47 -46.12
CA LEU A 230 -19.05 15.04 -46.48
C LEU A 230 -17.62 14.63 -46.86
N ALA A 231 -16.93 15.48 -47.63
CA ALA A 231 -15.53 15.28 -47.99
C ALA A 231 -14.61 15.28 -46.75
N ALA A 232 -14.85 16.15 -45.78
CA ALA A 232 -14.11 16.16 -44.52
C ALA A 232 -14.30 14.85 -43.74
N ALA A 233 -15.51 14.28 -43.74
CA ALA A 233 -15.78 12.97 -43.12
C ALA A 233 -15.02 11.83 -43.82
N HIS A 234 -14.90 11.88 -45.16
CA HIS A 234 -14.05 10.95 -45.91
C HIS A 234 -12.58 11.06 -45.48
N VAL A 235 -12.03 12.28 -45.46
CA VAL A 235 -10.63 12.55 -45.09
C VAL A 235 -10.35 12.13 -43.64
N ALA A 236 -11.29 12.39 -42.72
CA ALA A 236 -11.21 11.98 -41.31
C ALA A 236 -11.44 10.47 -41.10
N LYS A 237 -11.78 9.73 -42.16
CA LYS A 237 -12.08 8.28 -42.13
C LYS A 237 -13.22 7.96 -41.16
N VAL A 238 -14.33 8.67 -41.23
CA VAL A 238 -15.56 8.31 -40.51
C VAL A 238 -16.08 6.94 -41.01
N ASP A 239 -16.63 6.11 -40.12
CA ASP A 239 -17.23 4.82 -40.51
C ASP A 239 -18.65 4.97 -41.05
N LEU A 240 -19.48 5.70 -40.30
CA LEU A 240 -20.90 5.89 -40.58
C LEU A 240 -21.21 7.38 -40.48
N PHE A 241 -21.89 7.92 -41.48
CA PHE A 241 -22.27 9.33 -41.51
C PHE A 241 -23.79 9.44 -41.66
N PHE A 242 -24.41 10.27 -40.84
CA PHE A 242 -25.86 10.49 -40.86
C PHE A 242 -26.20 11.98 -41.02
N ALA A 243 -27.03 12.30 -42.00
CA ALA A 243 -27.50 13.64 -42.33
C ALA A 243 -28.65 14.10 -41.40
N ILE A 244 -28.40 14.09 -40.09
CA ILE A 244 -29.35 14.46 -39.02
C ILE A 244 -28.68 15.38 -38.00
N GLY A 245 -29.47 16.27 -37.39
CA GLY A 245 -29.00 17.31 -36.47
C GLY A 245 -29.61 17.28 -35.07
N GLY A 246 -29.32 18.33 -34.29
CA GLY A 246 -30.05 18.68 -33.09
C GLY A 246 -30.01 17.66 -31.94
N ALA A 247 -30.92 17.85 -30.99
CA ALA A 247 -31.06 16.95 -29.84
C ALA A 247 -31.44 15.53 -30.26
N GLN A 248 -32.13 15.36 -31.39
CA GLN A 248 -32.51 14.06 -31.93
C GLN A 248 -31.31 13.24 -32.42
N ALA A 249 -30.31 13.85 -33.06
CA ALA A 249 -29.08 13.16 -33.44
C ALA A 249 -28.24 12.77 -32.22
N ILE A 250 -28.15 13.64 -31.21
CA ILE A 250 -27.48 13.34 -29.95
C ILE A 250 -28.15 12.16 -29.25
N ALA A 251 -29.49 12.14 -29.19
CA ALA A 251 -30.25 11.02 -28.66
C ALA A 251 -30.01 9.73 -29.47
N ALA A 252 -30.02 9.81 -30.80
CA ALA A 252 -29.79 8.65 -31.65
C ALA A 252 -28.39 8.02 -31.43
N MET A 253 -27.35 8.85 -31.33
CA MET A 253 -26.00 8.37 -30.99
C MET A 253 -25.90 7.84 -29.56
N ALA A 254 -26.62 8.44 -28.60
CA ALA A 254 -26.59 7.98 -27.21
C ALA A 254 -27.29 6.63 -27.01
N TYR A 255 -28.45 6.42 -27.64
CA TYR A 255 -29.30 5.26 -27.38
C TYR A 255 -29.25 4.18 -28.46
N GLY A 256 -28.70 4.49 -29.63
CA GLY A 256 -28.76 3.61 -30.80
C GLY A 256 -30.18 3.54 -31.37
N VAL A 257 -30.44 4.24 -32.47
CA VAL A 257 -31.79 4.37 -33.06
C VAL A 257 -31.72 4.25 -34.57
N GLY A 258 -32.54 3.36 -35.13
CA GLY A 258 -32.53 3.06 -36.57
C GLY A 258 -31.17 2.52 -36.99
N ASP A 259 -30.58 3.12 -38.02
CA ASP A 259 -29.23 2.80 -38.49
C ASP A 259 -28.12 3.39 -37.60
N VAL A 260 -28.44 4.33 -36.71
CA VAL A 260 -27.44 4.99 -35.86
C VAL A 260 -27.07 4.08 -34.69
N PRO A 261 -25.81 3.64 -34.55
CA PRO A 261 -25.41 2.78 -33.45
C PRO A 261 -25.19 3.58 -32.15
N CYS A 262 -25.29 2.90 -31.02
CA CYS A 262 -24.98 3.47 -29.71
C CYS A 262 -23.48 3.78 -29.57
N CYS A 263 -23.18 4.98 -29.10
CA CYS A 263 -21.83 5.52 -28.92
C CYS A 263 -21.46 5.62 -27.43
N ASP A 264 -20.25 5.17 -27.08
CA ASP A 264 -19.71 5.29 -25.72
C ASP A 264 -19.44 6.76 -25.33
N VAL A 265 -19.15 7.61 -26.33
CA VAL A 265 -18.96 9.06 -26.17
C VAL A 265 -19.64 9.83 -27.30
N VAL A 266 -20.25 10.97 -26.97
CA VAL A 266 -20.78 11.94 -27.96
C VAL A 266 -20.10 13.29 -27.77
N VAL A 267 -19.38 13.73 -28.79
CA VAL A 267 -18.56 14.96 -28.78
C VAL A 267 -19.00 15.94 -29.85
N GLY A 268 -18.50 17.16 -29.75
CA GLY A 268 -18.64 18.20 -30.76
C GLY A 268 -19.51 19.36 -30.28
N PRO A 269 -19.28 20.56 -30.85
CA PRO A 269 -20.03 21.76 -30.50
C PRO A 269 -21.41 21.73 -31.14
N GLY A 270 -22.34 22.52 -30.62
CA GLY A 270 -23.65 22.67 -31.23
C GLY A 270 -24.43 23.80 -30.58
N ASN A 271 -25.63 24.04 -31.11
CA ASN A 271 -26.51 25.03 -30.53
C ASN A 271 -26.96 24.63 -29.11
N LYS A 272 -27.65 25.54 -28.42
CA LYS A 272 -28.16 25.33 -27.05
C LYS A 272 -28.94 24.01 -26.85
N TYR A 273 -29.65 23.50 -27.87
CA TYR A 273 -30.40 22.23 -27.76
C TYR A 273 -29.49 21.00 -27.84
N VAL A 274 -28.40 21.06 -28.63
CA VAL A 274 -27.36 20.03 -28.66
C VAL A 274 -26.62 19.98 -27.33
N THR A 275 -26.22 21.15 -26.79
CA THR A 275 -25.59 21.24 -25.47
C THR A 275 -26.53 20.71 -24.37
N ALA A 276 -27.81 21.08 -24.40
CA ALA A 276 -28.81 20.56 -23.47
C ALA A 276 -28.98 19.04 -23.58
N ALA A 277 -29.02 18.49 -24.79
CA ALA A 277 -29.11 17.05 -25.01
C ALA A 277 -27.88 16.32 -24.45
N LYS A 278 -26.67 16.82 -24.70
CA LYS A 278 -25.40 16.30 -24.14
C LYS A 278 -25.43 16.31 -22.61
N SER A 279 -25.92 17.39 -22.00
CA SER A 279 -26.07 17.48 -20.54
C SER A 279 -26.97 16.38 -19.98
N ILE A 280 -28.08 16.06 -20.66
CA ILE A 280 -29.01 15.01 -20.22
C ILE A 280 -28.37 13.63 -20.35
N ILE A 281 -27.82 13.29 -21.52
CA ILE A 281 -27.25 11.94 -21.76
C ILE A 281 -26.00 11.66 -20.92
N SER A 282 -25.27 12.69 -20.51
CA SER A 282 -24.09 12.54 -19.65
C SER A 282 -24.43 11.92 -18.28
N GLY A 283 -25.67 12.12 -17.80
CA GLY A 283 -26.18 11.48 -16.60
C GLY A 283 -26.68 10.05 -16.80
N GLU A 284 -26.77 9.57 -18.05
CA GLU A 284 -27.33 8.26 -18.42
C GLU A 284 -26.25 7.25 -18.87
N GLY A 285 -24.96 7.55 -18.62
CA GLY A 285 -23.86 6.61 -18.87
C GLY A 285 -23.18 6.74 -20.24
N VAL A 286 -23.46 7.81 -20.99
CA VAL A 286 -22.73 8.17 -22.22
C VAL A 286 -21.76 9.29 -21.91
N ALA A 287 -20.48 9.13 -22.25
CA ALA A 287 -19.51 10.19 -22.05
C ALA A 287 -19.77 11.37 -23.00
N ILE A 288 -19.42 12.57 -22.57
CA ILE A 288 -19.37 13.76 -23.42
C ILE A 288 -18.00 14.40 -23.27
N ASP A 289 -17.63 15.24 -24.22
CA ASP A 289 -16.47 16.13 -24.13
C ASP A 289 -16.72 17.24 -23.09
N MET A 290 -17.69 18.11 -23.34
CA MET A 290 -18.09 19.21 -22.46
C MET A 290 -19.41 19.86 -22.90
N LEU A 291 -19.91 20.75 -22.05
CA LEU A 291 -21.07 21.58 -22.34
C LEU A 291 -20.61 22.93 -22.88
N ALA A 292 -20.65 23.08 -24.20
CA ALA A 292 -20.35 24.34 -24.86
C ALA A 292 -21.51 25.34 -24.67
N GLY A 293 -21.24 26.45 -23.99
CA GLY A 293 -21.99 27.70 -24.07
C GLY A 293 -21.52 28.60 -25.23
N PRO A 294 -21.91 29.89 -25.26
CA PRO A 294 -21.45 30.86 -26.25
C PRO A 294 -19.92 30.96 -26.29
N SER A 295 -19.36 31.22 -27.48
CA SER A 295 -17.90 31.28 -27.68
C SER A 295 -17.28 32.61 -27.23
N GLU A 296 -16.01 32.58 -26.84
CA GLU A 296 -15.35 33.66 -26.09
C GLU A 296 -13.87 33.85 -26.48
N VAL A 297 -13.46 35.09 -26.74
CA VAL A 297 -12.03 35.47 -26.86
C VAL A 297 -11.65 36.53 -25.86
N LEU A 298 -10.49 36.37 -25.23
CA LEU A 298 -9.87 37.37 -24.37
C LEU A 298 -8.46 37.69 -24.88
N VAL A 299 -8.25 38.93 -25.31
CA VAL A 299 -6.93 39.43 -25.72
C VAL A 299 -6.29 40.23 -24.58
N LEU A 300 -5.26 39.66 -23.95
CA LEU A 300 -4.44 40.31 -22.93
C LEU A 300 -3.25 41.02 -23.58
N CYS A 301 -3.19 42.34 -23.48
CA CYS A 301 -2.22 43.16 -24.21
C CYS A 301 -1.59 44.29 -23.38
N ASP A 302 -0.37 44.69 -23.74
CA ASP A 302 0.27 45.92 -23.25
C ASP A 302 0.36 46.96 -24.37
N GLU A 303 0.94 48.13 -24.09
CA GLU A 303 1.07 49.24 -25.04
C GLU A 303 1.84 48.90 -26.34
N THR A 304 2.52 47.76 -26.40
CA THR A 304 3.28 47.32 -27.59
C THR A 304 2.44 46.55 -28.60
N ALA A 305 1.20 46.18 -28.25
CA ALA A 305 0.32 45.44 -29.15
C ALA A 305 -0.11 46.26 -30.37
N ASN A 306 -0.33 45.57 -31.48
CA ASN A 306 -0.86 46.18 -32.69
C ASN A 306 -2.39 46.26 -32.61
N ALA A 307 -2.92 47.48 -32.49
CA ALA A 307 -4.36 47.73 -32.39
C ALA A 307 -5.17 47.12 -33.54
N LYS A 308 -4.62 47.14 -34.77
CA LYS A 308 -5.29 46.60 -35.95
C LYS A 308 -5.48 45.08 -35.87
N LEU A 309 -4.47 44.36 -35.37
CA LEU A 309 -4.55 42.91 -35.21
C LEU A 309 -5.52 42.54 -34.08
N VAL A 310 -5.40 43.20 -32.92
CA VAL A 310 -6.32 42.97 -31.79
C VAL A 310 -7.78 43.23 -32.20
N ALA A 311 -8.05 44.29 -32.97
CA ALA A 311 -9.38 44.55 -33.50
C ALA A 311 -9.88 43.43 -34.42
N ALA A 312 -9.03 42.90 -35.30
CA ALA A 312 -9.36 41.81 -36.19
C ALA A 312 -9.71 40.53 -35.42
N ASP A 313 -8.93 40.20 -34.38
CA ASP A 313 -9.15 39.00 -33.56
C ASP A 313 -10.45 39.11 -32.74
N LEU A 314 -10.75 40.29 -32.18
CA LEU A 314 -12.03 40.53 -31.49
C LEU A 314 -13.25 40.43 -32.42
N ILE A 315 -13.11 40.87 -33.68
CA ILE A 315 -14.15 40.78 -34.70
C ILE A 315 -14.37 39.34 -35.17
N ALA A 316 -13.28 38.57 -35.35
CA ALA A 316 -13.34 37.18 -35.78
C ALA A 316 -14.23 36.35 -34.84
N GLN A 317 -14.04 36.51 -33.52
CA GLN A 317 -14.89 35.88 -32.52
C GLN A 317 -16.33 36.40 -32.55
N ALA A 318 -16.51 37.71 -32.74
CA ALA A 318 -17.83 38.34 -32.68
C ALA A 318 -18.75 37.96 -33.84
N GLU A 319 -18.21 37.60 -35.01
CA GLU A 319 -19.02 37.21 -36.16
C GLU A 319 -19.61 35.79 -36.06
N HIS A 320 -19.18 34.98 -35.08
CA HIS A 320 -19.66 33.61 -34.90
C HIS A 320 -21.15 33.55 -34.49
N ASP A 321 -21.54 34.34 -33.49
CA ASP A 321 -22.90 34.33 -32.92
C ASP A 321 -23.15 35.64 -32.16
N GLU A 322 -24.41 36.11 -32.12
CA GLU A 322 -24.77 37.33 -31.37
C GLU A 322 -24.51 37.19 -29.86
N ALA A 323 -24.46 35.97 -29.34
CA ALA A 323 -24.14 35.67 -27.94
C ALA A 323 -22.62 35.54 -27.67
N ALA A 324 -21.76 35.56 -28.70
CA ALA A 324 -20.32 35.50 -28.52
C ALA A 324 -19.80 36.70 -27.72
N ALA A 325 -18.71 36.51 -26.98
CA ALA A 325 -18.08 37.56 -26.19
C ALA A 325 -16.64 37.83 -26.64
N SER A 326 -16.30 39.10 -26.84
CA SER A 326 -14.95 39.54 -27.19
C SER A 326 -14.44 40.52 -26.14
N VAL A 327 -13.33 40.19 -25.48
CA VAL A 327 -12.80 40.91 -24.32
C VAL A 327 -11.37 41.38 -24.60
N ILE A 328 -11.10 42.67 -24.43
CA ILE A 328 -9.74 43.20 -24.37
C ILE A 328 -9.38 43.53 -22.91
N VAL A 329 -8.24 43.01 -22.46
CA VAL A 329 -7.62 43.37 -21.17
C VAL A 329 -6.31 44.07 -21.48
N SER A 330 -6.16 45.32 -21.05
CA SER A 330 -4.97 46.11 -21.38
C SER A 330 -4.44 46.96 -20.23
N THR A 331 -3.12 47.19 -20.22
CA THR A 331 -2.46 48.17 -19.35
C THR A 331 -2.53 49.60 -19.90
N SER A 332 -3.00 49.80 -21.14
CA SER A 332 -2.95 51.08 -21.86
C SER A 332 -4.33 51.51 -22.33
N SER A 333 -4.86 52.61 -21.76
CA SER A 333 -6.13 53.18 -22.21
C SER A 333 -6.06 53.67 -23.67
N LEU A 334 -4.92 54.25 -24.07
CA LEU A 334 -4.68 54.72 -25.43
C LEU A 334 -4.70 53.57 -26.44
N LEU A 335 -4.19 52.40 -26.08
CA LEU A 335 -4.28 51.23 -26.95
C LEU A 335 -5.74 50.80 -27.15
N ILE A 336 -6.54 50.78 -26.07
CA ILE A 336 -7.95 50.39 -26.19
C ILE A 336 -8.71 51.35 -27.11
N GLU A 337 -8.51 52.66 -26.99
CA GLU A 337 -9.12 53.66 -27.88
C GLU A 337 -8.76 53.38 -29.35
N ARG A 338 -7.49 53.09 -29.64
CA ARG A 338 -7.05 52.73 -31.00
C ARG A 338 -7.65 51.42 -31.51
N VAL A 339 -7.86 50.44 -30.63
CA VAL A 339 -8.54 49.18 -30.98
C VAL A 339 -10.00 49.45 -31.33
N GLU A 340 -10.71 50.28 -30.57
CA GLU A 340 -12.09 50.65 -30.87
C GLU A 340 -12.23 51.39 -32.22
N GLU A 341 -11.28 52.28 -32.54
CA GLU A 341 -11.19 52.93 -33.85
C GLU A 341 -11.01 51.91 -34.99
N GLU A 342 -10.07 50.97 -34.84
CA GLU A 342 -9.83 49.91 -35.82
C GLU A 342 -11.02 48.96 -35.95
N ILE A 343 -11.73 48.65 -34.86
CA ILE A 343 -12.97 47.85 -34.92
C ILE A 343 -14.01 48.56 -35.79
N ALA A 344 -14.22 49.87 -35.60
CA ALA A 344 -15.18 50.63 -36.39
C ALA A 344 -14.86 50.56 -37.88
N LEU A 345 -13.57 50.72 -38.24
CA LEU A 345 -13.09 50.66 -39.62
C LEU A 345 -13.26 49.25 -40.23
N GLN A 346 -12.89 48.20 -39.50
CA GLN A 346 -12.92 46.83 -40.02
C GLN A 346 -14.34 46.27 -40.11
N LEU A 347 -15.25 46.65 -39.21
CA LEU A 347 -16.67 46.29 -39.30
C LEU A 347 -17.33 46.86 -40.58
N ASP A 348 -16.86 47.99 -41.10
CA ASP A 348 -17.35 48.56 -42.36
C ASP A 348 -16.96 47.72 -43.60
N GLU A 349 -15.88 46.95 -43.51
CA GLU A 349 -15.38 46.10 -44.61
C GLU A 349 -16.07 44.73 -44.67
N LEU A 350 -16.72 44.30 -43.58
CA LEU A 350 -17.39 43.00 -43.52
C LEU A 350 -18.64 42.93 -44.41
N PRO A 351 -18.96 41.74 -44.96
CA PRO A 351 -20.25 41.49 -45.57
C PRO A 351 -21.40 41.85 -44.61
N LYS A 352 -22.51 42.36 -45.16
CA LYS A 352 -23.63 42.90 -44.38
C LYS A 352 -24.16 41.94 -43.30
N GLU A 353 -24.20 40.64 -43.59
CA GLU A 353 -24.68 39.63 -42.65
C GLU A 353 -23.69 39.41 -41.48
N ASN A 354 -22.41 39.19 -41.78
CA ASN A 354 -21.34 39.08 -40.78
C ASN A 354 -21.25 40.33 -39.91
N ARG A 355 -21.27 41.51 -40.54
CA ARG A 355 -21.25 42.80 -39.86
C ARG A 355 -22.40 42.92 -38.85
N ALA A 356 -23.63 42.54 -39.23
CA ALA A 356 -24.78 42.65 -38.35
C ALA A 356 -24.62 41.77 -37.09
N VAL A 357 -24.11 40.55 -37.25
CA VAL A 357 -23.84 39.63 -36.13
C VAL A 357 -22.71 40.17 -35.25
N ALA A 358 -21.58 40.56 -35.84
CA ALA A 358 -20.43 41.10 -35.11
C ALA A 358 -20.77 42.37 -34.32
N VAL A 359 -21.52 43.31 -34.93
CA VAL A 359 -22.00 44.52 -34.24
C VAL A 359 -22.92 44.14 -33.07
N SER A 360 -23.82 43.18 -33.24
CA SER A 360 -24.72 42.71 -32.19
C SER A 360 -23.95 42.11 -31.01
N SER A 361 -23.01 41.18 -31.30
CA SER A 361 -22.15 40.53 -30.31
C SER A 361 -21.32 41.55 -29.54
N LEU A 362 -20.56 42.41 -30.23
CA LEU A 362 -19.68 43.37 -29.56
C LEU A 362 -20.47 44.42 -28.74
N SER A 363 -21.66 44.83 -29.21
CA SER A 363 -22.49 45.80 -28.48
C SER A 363 -23.08 45.20 -27.19
N GLN A 364 -23.40 43.90 -27.18
CA GLN A 364 -24.04 43.23 -26.06
C GLN A 364 -23.03 42.63 -25.07
N ASN A 365 -21.92 42.10 -25.59
CA ASN A 365 -20.97 41.26 -24.87
C ASN A 365 -19.50 41.71 -25.01
N GLY A 366 -19.23 42.76 -25.79
CA GLY A 366 -17.88 43.30 -25.97
C GLY A 366 -17.40 44.12 -24.77
N MET A 367 -16.19 43.84 -24.29
CA MET A 367 -15.67 44.38 -23.03
C MET A 367 -14.25 44.92 -23.18
N ALA A 368 -13.99 46.04 -22.53
CA ALA A 368 -12.65 46.62 -22.41
C ALA A 368 -12.29 46.83 -20.94
N ILE A 369 -11.25 46.12 -20.48
CA ILE A 369 -10.82 46.08 -19.08
C ILE A 369 -9.45 46.73 -18.98
N LEU A 370 -9.38 47.87 -18.29
CA LEU A 370 -8.13 48.56 -18.00
C LEU A 370 -7.56 48.05 -16.66
N VAL A 371 -6.34 47.53 -16.71
CA VAL A 371 -5.57 47.03 -15.55
C VAL A 371 -4.31 47.87 -15.33
N GLN A 372 -3.77 47.86 -14.11
CA GLN A 372 -2.59 48.69 -13.78
C GLN A 372 -1.29 48.09 -14.32
N ASN A 373 -1.23 46.75 -14.44
CA ASN A 373 -0.06 46.01 -14.86
C ASN A 373 -0.48 44.63 -15.42
N ILE A 374 0.50 43.91 -15.98
CA ILE A 374 0.26 42.60 -16.58
C ILE A 374 -0.15 41.56 -15.55
N GLU A 375 0.35 41.65 -14.32
CA GLU A 375 0.01 40.72 -13.24
C GLU A 375 -1.49 40.79 -12.90
N GLU A 376 -2.06 42.00 -12.82
CA GLU A 376 -3.51 42.19 -12.71
C GLU A 376 -4.25 41.66 -13.95
N GLY A 377 -3.70 41.85 -15.15
CA GLY A 377 -4.25 41.31 -16.39
C GLY A 377 -4.34 39.77 -16.39
N VAL A 378 -3.32 39.09 -15.89
CA VAL A 378 -3.31 37.63 -15.67
C VAL A 378 -4.38 37.24 -14.66
N GLN A 379 -4.53 37.98 -13.55
CA GLN A 379 -5.58 37.70 -12.57
C GLN A 379 -6.99 37.82 -13.18
N VAL A 380 -7.22 38.83 -14.02
CA VAL A 380 -8.49 38.99 -14.75
C VAL A 380 -8.72 37.83 -15.71
N ALA A 381 -7.72 37.47 -16.52
CA ALA A 381 -7.80 36.36 -17.46
C ALA A 381 -8.14 35.05 -16.73
N ASP A 382 -7.44 34.77 -15.63
CA ASP A 382 -7.70 33.59 -14.80
C ASP A 382 -9.09 33.63 -14.15
N GLN A 383 -9.54 34.78 -13.66
CA GLN A 383 -10.88 34.94 -13.10
C GLN A 383 -11.97 34.59 -14.11
N LEU A 384 -11.84 35.09 -15.33
CA LEU A 384 -12.77 34.86 -16.44
C LEU A 384 -12.68 33.43 -16.98
N ALA A 385 -11.48 32.86 -17.05
CA ALA A 385 -11.19 31.53 -17.59
C ALA A 385 -11.74 31.35 -19.02
N PRO A 386 -11.27 32.17 -19.98
CA PRO A 386 -11.84 32.25 -21.32
C PRO A 386 -11.64 30.97 -22.13
N GLU A 387 -12.47 30.79 -23.17
CA GLU A 387 -12.29 29.75 -24.18
C GLU A 387 -10.96 29.96 -24.94
N HIS A 388 -10.80 31.13 -25.56
CA HIS A 388 -9.58 31.55 -26.23
C HIS A 388 -8.87 32.67 -25.45
N LEU A 389 -7.59 32.49 -25.17
CA LEU A 389 -6.73 33.50 -24.54
C LEU A 389 -5.61 33.91 -25.50
N GLU A 390 -5.56 35.16 -25.92
CA GLU A 390 -4.48 35.70 -26.74
C GLU A 390 -3.58 36.61 -25.92
N ILE A 391 -2.26 36.44 -26.07
CA ILE A 391 -1.26 37.20 -25.29
C ILE A 391 -0.45 38.10 -26.24
N HIS A 392 -0.87 39.35 -26.35
CA HIS A 392 -0.23 40.38 -27.19
C HIS A 392 0.57 41.36 -26.32
N THR A 393 1.66 40.87 -25.73
CA THR A 393 2.54 41.67 -24.85
C THR A 393 3.99 41.64 -25.33
N LYS A 394 4.83 42.50 -24.76
CA LYS A 394 6.28 42.55 -25.01
C LYS A 394 7.02 41.26 -24.66
N LYS A 395 6.51 40.49 -23.69
CA LYS A 395 7.10 39.22 -23.22
C LYS A 395 6.06 38.09 -23.20
N PRO A 396 5.49 37.70 -24.34
CA PRO A 396 4.26 36.92 -24.39
C PRO A 396 4.41 35.53 -23.77
N LEU A 397 5.55 34.86 -23.97
CA LEU A 397 5.84 33.55 -23.35
C LEU A 397 5.88 33.61 -21.82
N SER A 398 6.44 34.69 -21.26
CA SER A 398 6.54 34.86 -19.81
C SER A 398 5.18 35.14 -19.17
N VAL A 399 4.28 35.81 -19.90
CA VAL A 399 2.93 36.10 -19.45
C VAL A 399 2.06 34.84 -19.53
N ALA A 400 2.12 34.13 -20.66
CA ALA A 400 1.37 32.88 -20.85
C ALA A 400 1.68 31.83 -19.77
N ALA A 401 2.94 31.73 -19.32
CA ALA A 401 3.35 30.81 -18.25
C ALA A 401 2.75 31.14 -16.86
N GLN A 402 2.18 32.33 -16.68
CA GLN A 402 1.53 32.75 -15.43
C GLN A 402 0.01 32.51 -15.45
N CYS A 403 -0.60 32.37 -16.63
CA CYS A 403 -2.02 32.11 -16.77
C CYS A 403 -2.32 30.64 -16.43
N SER A 404 -3.36 30.41 -15.63
CA SER A 404 -3.74 29.10 -15.12
C SER A 404 -5.01 28.54 -15.77
N TYR A 405 -5.93 29.41 -16.22
CA TYR A 405 -7.25 28.98 -16.70
C TYR A 405 -7.58 29.55 -18.07
N TYR A 406 -7.56 28.70 -19.09
CA TYR A 406 -7.95 29.01 -20.46
C TYR A 406 -8.26 27.71 -21.22
N GLY A 407 -9.10 27.76 -22.24
CA GLY A 407 -9.32 26.61 -23.14
C GLY A 407 -8.10 26.39 -24.05
N ALA A 408 -7.72 27.42 -24.80
CA ALA A 408 -6.50 27.48 -25.59
C ALA A 408 -5.81 28.84 -25.43
N VAL A 409 -4.47 28.85 -25.52
CA VAL A 409 -3.67 30.07 -25.45
C VAL A 409 -2.89 30.30 -26.74
N PHE A 410 -2.94 31.52 -27.25
CA PHE A 410 -2.23 31.97 -28.44
C PHE A 410 -1.19 33.02 -28.05
N ILE A 411 0.09 32.75 -28.35
CA ILE A 411 1.21 33.45 -27.74
C ILE A 411 1.92 34.34 -28.76
N GLY A 412 1.80 35.65 -28.55
CA GLY A 412 2.39 36.70 -29.39
C GLY A 412 1.52 37.05 -30.60
N SER A 413 1.72 38.24 -31.16
CA SER A 413 0.83 38.87 -32.17
C SER A 413 0.72 38.17 -33.53
N ASN A 414 1.41 37.05 -33.74
CA ASN A 414 1.29 36.24 -34.97
C ASN A 414 0.53 34.93 -34.73
N ALA A 415 0.01 34.72 -33.52
CA ALA A 415 -0.80 33.57 -33.14
C ALA A 415 -2.14 34.09 -32.63
N ALA A 416 -3.22 33.68 -33.28
CA ALA A 416 -4.59 34.09 -32.99
C ALA A 416 -5.54 32.89 -33.12
N GLU A 417 -6.74 33.01 -32.57
CA GLU A 417 -7.75 31.95 -32.52
C GLU A 417 -8.01 31.33 -33.90
N VAL A 418 -8.07 32.15 -34.95
CA VAL A 418 -8.42 31.72 -36.31
C VAL A 418 -7.42 30.69 -36.86
N MET A 419 -6.15 30.75 -36.45
CA MET A 419 -5.17 29.74 -36.83
C MET A 419 -5.43 28.40 -36.11
N GLY A 420 -5.81 28.47 -34.83
CA GLY A 420 -6.20 27.31 -34.00
C GLY A 420 -7.46 26.63 -34.54
N ASP A 421 -8.47 27.42 -34.86
CA ASP A 421 -9.80 26.98 -35.29
C ASP A 421 -9.79 26.12 -36.53
N TYR A 422 -8.89 26.41 -37.46
CA TYR A 422 -8.91 25.75 -38.76
C TYR A 422 -7.81 24.71 -38.94
N CYS A 423 -6.54 25.06 -38.66
CA CYS A 423 -5.47 24.27 -39.26
C CYS A 423 -4.12 24.28 -38.55
N ALA A 424 -3.94 24.86 -37.36
CA ALA A 424 -2.66 24.79 -36.65
C ALA A 424 -2.37 23.37 -36.10
N GLY A 425 -3.41 22.61 -35.75
CA GLY A 425 -3.30 21.25 -35.21
C GLY A 425 -4.00 21.04 -33.86
N PRO A 426 -3.90 21.97 -32.89
CA PRO A 426 -4.72 21.95 -31.68
C PRO A 426 -6.22 21.94 -31.99
N ASN A 427 -7.02 21.49 -31.02
CA ASN A 427 -8.46 21.33 -31.19
C ASN A 427 -9.20 22.64 -30.84
N HIS A 428 -10.22 22.97 -31.62
CA HIS A 428 -11.05 24.16 -31.43
C HIS A 428 -12.37 23.92 -30.68
N VAL A 429 -12.67 22.66 -30.35
CA VAL A 429 -13.80 22.36 -29.48
C VAL A 429 -13.29 22.56 -28.06
N LEU A 430 -13.58 23.72 -27.48
CA LEU A 430 -12.99 24.21 -26.24
C LEU A 430 -14.04 24.53 -25.16
N PRO A 431 -13.62 24.59 -23.88
CA PRO A 431 -14.52 24.92 -22.79
C PRO A 431 -14.85 26.41 -22.74
N THR A 432 -16.14 26.74 -22.73
CA THR A 432 -16.67 28.12 -22.62
C THR A 432 -17.33 28.38 -21.28
N GLY A 433 -17.80 29.61 -21.02
CA GLY A 433 -18.56 29.96 -19.84
C GLY A 433 -17.77 29.85 -18.53
N GLY A 434 -16.46 30.05 -18.58
CA GLY A 434 -15.54 29.86 -17.46
C GLY A 434 -15.29 28.40 -17.05
N THR A 435 -15.74 27.43 -17.86
CA THR A 435 -15.56 26.00 -17.54
C THR A 435 -14.13 25.50 -17.75
N ALA A 436 -13.25 26.29 -18.40
CA ALA A 436 -11.81 26.01 -18.52
C ALA A 436 -11.10 25.81 -17.17
N ARG A 437 -11.74 26.21 -16.07
CA ARG A 437 -11.27 25.96 -14.70
C ARG A 437 -11.25 24.49 -14.30
N SER A 438 -12.10 23.68 -14.91
CA SER A 438 -12.27 22.27 -14.55
C SER A 438 -12.34 21.34 -15.76
N MET A 439 -12.55 21.89 -16.95
CA MET A 439 -12.68 21.15 -18.21
C MET A 439 -11.50 21.49 -19.13
N ALA A 440 -11.09 20.52 -19.93
CA ALA A 440 -10.11 20.71 -20.98
C ALA A 440 -10.80 20.74 -22.35
N GLY A 441 -10.11 21.30 -23.34
CA GLY A 441 -10.49 21.16 -24.75
C GLY A 441 -10.63 19.70 -25.18
N LEU A 442 -11.44 19.46 -26.20
CA LEU A 442 -11.53 18.14 -26.84
C LEU A 442 -10.14 17.71 -27.29
N SER A 443 -9.74 16.49 -26.93
CA SER A 443 -8.43 15.97 -27.29
C SER A 443 -8.52 14.48 -27.51
N VAL A 444 -7.39 13.88 -27.89
CA VAL A 444 -7.30 12.42 -27.95
C VAL A 444 -7.64 11.75 -26.61
N PHE A 445 -7.43 12.45 -25.49
CA PHE A 445 -7.69 11.94 -24.14
C PHE A 445 -9.18 11.77 -23.84
N THR A 446 -10.04 12.57 -24.46
CA THR A 446 -11.50 12.45 -24.34
C THR A 446 -12.01 11.09 -24.79
N PHE A 447 -11.27 10.41 -25.67
CA PHE A 447 -11.63 9.11 -26.22
C PHE A 447 -10.89 7.94 -25.53
N LEU A 448 -10.21 8.19 -24.42
CA LEU A 448 -9.45 7.19 -23.68
C LEU A 448 -10.08 6.93 -22.30
N LYS A 449 -9.98 5.69 -21.84
CA LYS A 449 -10.32 5.26 -20.49
C LYS A 449 -9.11 4.62 -19.82
N VAL A 450 -8.85 5.03 -18.58
CA VAL A 450 -7.81 4.46 -17.73
C VAL A 450 -8.45 3.39 -16.85
N ARG A 451 -8.02 2.14 -16.98
CA ARG A 451 -8.52 1.01 -16.18
C ARG A 451 -7.41 0.49 -15.28
N THR A 452 -7.62 0.54 -13.97
CA THR A 452 -6.68 -0.02 -13.00
C THR A 452 -6.78 -1.53 -12.94
N TRP A 453 -5.68 -2.19 -12.61
CA TRP A 453 -5.61 -3.62 -12.41
C TRP A 453 -4.63 -3.93 -11.27
N MET A 454 -4.83 -5.06 -10.62
CA MET A 454 -3.86 -5.65 -9.69
C MET A 454 -3.79 -7.16 -9.92
N SER A 455 -2.62 -7.73 -9.69
CA SER A 455 -2.36 -9.15 -9.80
C SER A 455 -1.45 -9.57 -8.65
N ILE A 456 -1.83 -10.64 -7.95
CA ILE A 456 -1.03 -11.28 -6.91
C ILE A 456 -0.59 -12.63 -7.45
N ASN A 457 0.72 -12.77 -7.70
CA ASN A 457 1.33 -14.00 -8.23
C ASN A 457 2.08 -14.78 -7.14
N ASP A 458 2.45 -14.12 -6.05
CA ASP A 458 3.07 -14.71 -4.86
C ASP A 458 2.21 -14.38 -3.61
N PRO A 459 1.20 -15.21 -3.29
CA PRO A 459 0.35 -14.99 -2.13
C PRO A 459 1.11 -14.94 -0.80
N LYS A 460 2.28 -15.58 -0.69
CA LYS A 460 3.08 -15.59 0.55
C LYS A 460 3.70 -14.23 0.82
N LYS A 461 4.17 -13.56 -0.22
CA LYS A 461 4.62 -12.17 -0.12
C LYS A 461 3.48 -11.16 0.00
N ALA A 462 2.25 -11.55 -0.33
CA ALA A 462 1.05 -10.72 -0.17
C ALA A 462 0.42 -10.78 1.23
N ILE A 463 0.98 -11.55 2.17
CA ILE A 463 0.46 -11.66 3.55
C ILE A 463 0.21 -10.29 4.22
N PRO A 464 1.16 -9.32 4.20
CA PRO A 464 0.93 -8.01 4.80
C PRO A 464 -0.28 -7.29 4.21
N LEU A 465 -0.49 -7.42 2.89
CA LEU A 465 -1.62 -6.81 2.21
C LEU A 465 -2.96 -7.43 2.66
N TYR A 466 -2.99 -8.74 2.92
CA TYR A 466 -4.19 -9.40 3.45
C TYR A 466 -4.48 -8.97 4.89
N GLU A 467 -3.43 -8.86 5.73
CA GLU A 467 -3.55 -8.42 7.12
C GLU A 467 -4.09 -6.98 7.20
N ASP A 468 -3.55 -6.06 6.40
CA ASP A 468 -4.01 -4.67 6.31
C ASP A 468 -5.47 -4.59 5.83
N ALA A 469 -5.83 -5.35 4.80
CA ALA A 469 -7.20 -5.39 4.29
C ALA A 469 -8.21 -5.91 5.33
N ILE A 470 -7.83 -6.91 6.13
CA ILE A 470 -8.67 -7.43 7.23
C ILE A 470 -8.83 -6.36 8.32
N ALA A 471 -7.74 -5.68 8.70
CA ALA A 471 -7.75 -4.65 9.73
C ALA A 471 -8.63 -3.45 9.33
N LEU A 472 -8.49 -2.97 8.09
CA LEU A 472 -9.31 -1.88 7.56
C LEU A 472 -10.78 -2.29 7.44
N ALA A 473 -11.07 -3.47 6.89
CA ALA A 473 -12.44 -3.96 6.79
C ALA A 473 -13.11 -4.10 8.17
N LYS A 474 -12.35 -4.46 9.22
CA LYS A 474 -12.85 -4.49 10.60
C LYS A 474 -13.11 -3.08 11.14
N ALA A 475 -12.21 -2.12 10.89
CA ALA A 475 -12.39 -0.73 11.30
C ALA A 475 -13.62 -0.07 10.64
N GLU A 476 -13.91 -0.43 9.39
CA GLU A 476 -15.07 0.06 8.63
C GLU A 476 -16.36 -0.74 8.88
N GLY A 477 -16.31 -1.84 9.65
CA GLY A 477 -17.46 -2.70 9.91
C GLY A 477 -17.92 -3.56 8.72
N LEU A 478 -17.08 -3.72 7.69
CA LEU A 478 -17.37 -4.46 6.46
C LEU A 478 -16.97 -5.94 6.57
N ALA A 479 -17.71 -6.72 7.38
CA ALA A 479 -17.37 -8.12 7.68
C ALA A 479 -17.16 -9.02 6.45
N GLY A 480 -17.94 -8.84 5.38
CA GLY A 480 -17.78 -9.58 4.12
C GLY A 480 -16.43 -9.33 3.43
N HIS A 481 -15.91 -8.09 3.48
CA HIS A 481 -14.60 -7.75 2.92
C HIS A 481 -13.48 -8.40 3.73
N GLY A 482 -13.57 -8.34 5.06
CA GLY A 482 -12.61 -8.99 5.96
C GLY A 482 -12.58 -10.51 5.80
N ALA A 483 -13.75 -11.14 5.62
CA ALA A 483 -13.85 -12.57 5.35
C ALA A 483 -13.19 -12.96 4.01
N ALA A 484 -13.37 -12.16 2.96
CA ALA A 484 -12.77 -12.40 1.65
C ALA A 484 -11.23 -12.33 1.67
N ALA A 485 -10.65 -11.40 2.44
CA ALA A 485 -9.21 -11.32 2.65
C ALA A 485 -8.69 -12.48 3.54
N SER A 486 -9.41 -12.79 4.63
CA SER A 486 -9.07 -13.91 5.53
C SER A 486 -9.03 -15.26 4.82
N ALA A 487 -9.97 -15.51 3.90
CA ALA A 487 -10.02 -16.74 3.10
C ALA A 487 -8.75 -16.97 2.25
N ARG A 488 -8.02 -15.91 1.90
CA ARG A 488 -6.72 -16.00 1.20
C ARG A 488 -5.55 -16.19 2.17
N LEU A 489 -5.64 -15.61 3.37
CA LEU A 489 -4.59 -15.67 4.39
C LEU A 489 -4.54 -17.03 5.13
N ILE A 490 -5.69 -17.57 5.54
CA ILE A 490 -5.78 -18.77 6.38
C ILE A 490 -5.01 -19.97 5.80
N PRO A 491 -5.17 -20.35 4.51
CA PRO A 491 -4.43 -21.49 3.95
C PRO A 491 -2.90 -21.31 3.99
N LEU A 492 -2.42 -20.06 3.88
CA LEU A 492 -0.99 -19.75 3.92
C LEU A 492 -0.43 -19.90 5.33
N LEU A 493 -1.19 -19.49 6.34
CA LEU A 493 -0.85 -19.68 7.75
C LEU A 493 -0.85 -21.18 8.12
N GLU A 494 -1.81 -21.95 7.62
CA GLU A 494 -1.87 -23.40 7.80
C GLU A 494 -0.71 -24.13 7.10
N GLU A 495 -0.33 -23.72 5.88
CA GLU A 495 0.85 -24.27 5.19
C GLU A 495 2.14 -23.98 5.97
N LYS A 496 2.28 -22.76 6.50
CA LYS A 496 3.41 -22.36 7.35
C LYS A 496 3.47 -23.23 8.62
N LYS A 497 2.31 -23.50 9.23
CA LYS A 497 2.20 -24.38 10.41
C LYS A 497 2.54 -25.84 10.08
N LYS A 498 2.02 -26.40 8.97
CA LYS A 498 2.35 -27.77 8.52
C LYS A 498 3.83 -27.94 8.15
N LYS A 499 4.46 -26.93 7.57
CA LYS A 499 5.92 -26.93 7.29
C LYS A 499 6.75 -26.86 8.57
N SER A 500 6.31 -26.07 9.55
CA SER A 500 6.89 -26.06 10.90
C SER A 500 6.73 -27.41 11.60
N GLU A 501 5.60 -28.11 11.42
CA GLU A 501 5.35 -29.43 12.03
C GLU A 501 6.07 -30.59 11.31
N THR A 502 6.49 -30.42 10.05
CA THR A 502 7.18 -31.47 9.24
C THR A 502 8.70 -31.33 9.21
N ALA A 503 9.25 -30.18 9.58
CA ALA A 503 10.65 -30.06 9.94
C ALA A 503 10.81 -30.59 11.38
N LYS A 504 11.41 -31.77 11.57
CA LYS A 504 11.93 -32.15 12.89
C LYS A 504 13.01 -31.15 13.25
N GLU A 505 12.68 -30.14 14.03
CA GLU A 505 13.67 -29.26 14.66
C GLU A 505 14.66 -30.17 15.41
N GLU A 506 15.96 -29.94 15.19
CA GLU A 506 16.98 -30.62 15.99
C GLU A 506 16.76 -30.22 17.46
N PRO A 507 16.76 -31.19 18.39
CA PRO A 507 16.55 -30.89 19.79
C PRO A 507 17.69 -30.01 20.31
N ILE A 508 17.31 -28.95 21.04
CA ILE A 508 18.23 -28.03 21.72
C ILE A 508 18.98 -28.78 22.84
N ILE A 509 18.27 -29.62 23.61
CA ILE A 509 18.84 -30.41 24.71
C ILE A 509 18.63 -31.91 24.48
N LEU A 510 19.72 -32.67 24.56
CA LEU A 510 19.73 -34.13 24.56
C LEU A 510 19.84 -34.68 25.99
N PHE A 511 18.74 -35.18 26.53
CA PHE A 511 18.62 -35.59 27.94
C PHE A 511 18.73 -37.12 28.11
N ALA A 512 19.72 -37.59 28.87
CA ALA A 512 19.83 -38.99 29.29
C ALA A 512 19.12 -39.24 30.63
N ILE A 513 18.10 -40.09 30.61
CA ILE A 513 17.26 -40.39 31.76
C ILE A 513 17.66 -41.77 32.32
N PRO A 514 18.07 -41.88 33.60
CA PRO A 514 18.42 -43.18 34.17
C PRO A 514 17.18 -44.06 34.33
N LYS A 515 17.29 -45.34 33.96
CA LYS A 515 16.23 -46.34 34.18
C LYS A 515 16.40 -47.08 35.52
N GLY A 516 15.34 -47.77 35.95
CA GLY A 516 15.33 -48.54 37.20
C GLY A 516 14.89 -47.69 38.38
N ARG A 517 15.37 -48.00 39.59
CA ARG A 517 14.95 -47.33 40.83
C ARG A 517 15.09 -45.79 40.79
N MET A 518 16.17 -45.28 40.20
CA MET A 518 16.42 -43.84 40.05
C MET A 518 15.39 -43.15 39.14
N PHE A 519 14.75 -43.88 38.21
CA PHE A 519 13.74 -43.32 37.31
C PHE A 519 12.50 -42.84 38.06
N ASP A 520 11.99 -43.65 38.99
CA ASP A 520 10.71 -43.38 39.65
C ASP A 520 10.79 -42.11 40.51
N GLU A 521 11.90 -41.95 41.25
CA GLU A 521 12.19 -40.76 42.07
C GLU A 521 12.37 -39.50 41.21
N VAL A 522 13.13 -39.60 40.11
CA VAL A 522 13.33 -38.49 39.17
C VAL A 522 12.02 -38.10 38.48
N ALA A 523 11.24 -39.07 38.01
CA ALA A 523 9.96 -38.82 37.37
C ALA A 523 8.94 -38.20 38.34
N GLY A 524 8.95 -38.63 39.61
CA GLY A 524 8.15 -38.03 40.68
C GLY A 524 8.50 -36.56 40.91
N MET A 525 9.79 -36.26 41.07
CA MET A 525 10.28 -34.88 41.23
C MET A 525 9.90 -33.99 40.03
N LEU A 526 10.07 -34.49 38.80
CA LEU A 526 9.70 -33.74 37.59
C LEU A 526 8.20 -33.46 37.53
N LYS A 527 7.38 -34.44 37.93
CA LYS A 527 5.92 -34.29 37.99
C LYS A 527 5.46 -33.23 38.98
N GLU A 528 6.12 -33.11 40.13
CA GLU A 528 5.86 -32.03 41.10
C GLU A 528 6.19 -30.64 40.51
N GLY A 529 7.23 -30.56 39.67
CA GLY A 529 7.57 -29.38 38.87
C GLY A 529 6.64 -29.12 37.67
N GLY A 530 5.59 -29.92 37.48
CA GLY A 530 4.65 -29.79 36.36
C GLY A 530 5.13 -30.40 35.04
N LEU A 531 6.24 -31.15 35.06
CA LEU A 531 6.79 -31.83 33.89
C LEU A 531 6.38 -33.30 33.85
N SER A 532 6.11 -33.82 32.65
CA SER A 532 5.78 -35.22 32.45
C SER A 532 6.76 -35.90 31.52
N ILE A 533 7.22 -37.08 31.93
CA ILE A 533 7.96 -38.04 31.11
C ILE A 533 7.00 -39.20 30.83
N LYS A 534 6.49 -39.30 29.61
CA LYS A 534 5.53 -40.34 29.22
C LYS A 534 6.21 -41.42 28.39
N LEU A 535 6.13 -42.65 28.87
CA LEU A 535 6.50 -43.86 28.13
C LEU A 535 5.25 -44.42 27.46
N SER A 536 5.29 -44.64 26.14
CA SER A 536 4.16 -45.22 25.42
C SER A 536 3.95 -46.71 25.72
N ASN A 537 5.01 -47.42 26.14
CA ASN A 537 4.97 -48.74 26.78
C ASN A 537 6.33 -49.05 27.46
N ALA A 538 6.40 -50.13 28.25
CA ALA A 538 7.59 -50.53 29.00
C ALA A 538 8.83 -50.89 28.14
N ARG A 539 8.69 -51.05 26.82
CA ARG A 539 9.79 -51.38 25.89
C ARG A 539 10.33 -50.15 25.14
N VAL A 540 9.72 -48.98 25.29
CA VAL A 540 10.13 -47.76 24.61
C VAL A 540 11.24 -47.05 25.39
N LEU A 541 12.38 -46.80 24.74
CA LEU A 541 13.56 -46.16 25.35
C LEU A 541 13.68 -44.65 25.03
N ARG A 542 12.69 -44.08 24.35
CA ARG A 542 12.60 -42.65 24.02
C ARG A 542 11.27 -42.10 24.54
N PRO A 543 11.25 -41.49 25.73
CA PRO A 543 10.03 -40.94 26.31
C PRO A 543 9.64 -39.64 25.62
N ASN A 544 8.34 -39.33 25.66
CA ASN A 544 7.88 -37.99 25.35
C ASN A 544 8.02 -37.12 26.62
N ILE A 545 8.80 -36.05 26.53
CA ILE A 545 9.03 -35.09 27.61
C ILE A 545 8.20 -33.85 27.32
N SER A 546 7.45 -33.35 28.30
CA SER A 546 6.71 -32.09 28.17
C SER A 546 7.61 -30.84 28.31
N LEU A 547 8.74 -30.84 27.59
CA LEU A 547 9.67 -29.72 27.44
C LEU A 547 9.92 -29.52 25.93
N PRO A 548 9.46 -28.41 25.34
CA PRO A 548 9.75 -28.09 23.94
C PRO A 548 11.26 -28.03 23.68
N GLY A 549 11.74 -28.60 22.58
CA GLY A 549 13.17 -28.59 22.23
C GLY A 549 14.04 -29.62 22.96
N TRP A 550 13.47 -30.53 23.76
CA TRP A 550 14.22 -31.56 24.50
C TRP A 550 13.98 -32.98 23.94
N ASP A 551 15.06 -33.75 23.71
CA ASP A 551 15.00 -35.18 23.33
C ASP A 551 15.50 -36.07 24.45
N GLY A 552 14.61 -36.93 24.96
CA GLY A 552 14.89 -37.86 26.04
C GLY A 552 15.35 -39.24 25.55
N LYS A 553 16.27 -39.87 26.28
CA LYS A 553 16.58 -41.29 26.11
C LYS A 553 16.78 -41.99 27.45
N LEU A 554 16.05 -43.08 27.68
CA LEU A 554 16.25 -43.95 28.84
C LEU A 554 17.50 -44.82 28.65
N LEU A 555 18.42 -44.78 29.60
CA LEU A 555 19.70 -45.51 29.59
C LEU A 555 19.95 -46.16 30.96
N LYS A 556 20.87 -47.14 31.04
CA LYS A 556 21.37 -47.62 32.34
C LYS A 556 22.12 -46.46 33.03
N PRO A 557 22.10 -46.34 34.36
CA PRO A 557 22.79 -45.27 35.08
C PRO A 557 24.27 -45.06 34.68
N ARG A 558 25.05 -46.14 34.57
CA ARG A 558 26.46 -46.08 34.09
C ARG A 558 26.58 -45.53 32.66
N ASP A 559 25.62 -45.85 31.80
CA ASP A 559 25.59 -45.37 30.41
C ASP A 559 25.16 -43.89 30.33
N CYS A 560 24.27 -43.42 31.22
CA CYS A 560 23.94 -42.00 31.32
C CYS A 560 25.20 -41.15 31.52
N VAL A 561 26.02 -41.54 32.51
CA VAL A 561 27.27 -40.83 32.81
C VAL A 561 28.22 -40.83 31.63
N ARG A 562 28.44 -41.99 30.99
CA ARG A 562 29.34 -42.11 29.82
C ARG A 562 28.88 -41.26 28.64
N MET A 563 27.57 -41.25 28.34
CA MET A 563 27.04 -40.47 27.23
C MET A 563 27.14 -38.96 27.48
N VAL A 564 26.98 -38.53 28.73
CA VAL A 564 27.21 -37.13 29.10
C VAL A 564 28.70 -36.80 29.03
N ASP A 565 29.60 -37.63 29.56
CA ASP A 565 31.06 -37.37 29.52
C ASP A 565 31.60 -37.25 28.08
N GLN A 566 31.07 -38.05 27.16
CA GLN A 566 31.42 -38.03 25.73
C GLN A 566 30.79 -36.87 24.95
N GLY A 567 29.89 -36.08 25.56
CA GLY A 567 29.16 -35.00 24.88
C GLY A 567 28.08 -35.48 23.91
N VAL A 568 27.76 -36.78 23.90
CA VAL A 568 26.66 -37.36 23.12
C VAL A 568 25.30 -36.99 23.72
N ARG A 569 25.28 -36.67 25.02
CA ARG A 569 24.13 -36.17 25.77
C ARG A 569 24.57 -34.94 26.55
N ASP A 570 23.66 -33.98 26.66
CA ASP A 570 23.96 -32.69 27.28
C ASP A 570 23.85 -32.78 28.79
N ILE A 571 22.82 -33.49 29.29
CA ILE A 571 22.56 -33.65 30.72
C ILE A 571 22.05 -35.04 31.07
N ALA A 572 22.18 -35.42 32.35
CA ALA A 572 21.61 -36.63 32.93
C ALA A 572 21.33 -36.50 34.43
N PHE A 573 20.61 -37.46 34.99
CA PHE A 573 20.67 -37.74 36.42
C PHE A 573 21.62 -38.91 36.69
N SER A 574 22.49 -38.77 37.69
CA SER A 574 23.42 -39.81 38.11
C SER A 574 23.85 -39.67 39.57
N GLY A 575 24.23 -40.78 40.21
CA GLY A 575 24.87 -40.76 41.52
C GLY A 575 26.33 -40.30 41.47
N THR A 576 26.79 -39.61 42.51
CA THR A 576 28.20 -39.20 42.67
C THR A 576 29.19 -40.37 42.74
N ASP A 577 28.74 -41.53 43.23
CA ASP A 577 29.50 -42.79 43.20
C ASP A 577 29.85 -43.20 41.77
N LEU A 578 28.91 -43.10 40.83
CA LEU A 578 29.14 -43.45 39.43
C LEU A 578 30.06 -42.45 38.73
N LEU A 579 30.01 -41.17 39.11
CA LEU A 579 30.92 -40.15 38.59
C LEU A 579 32.36 -40.42 39.04
N ALA A 580 32.54 -40.72 40.33
CA ALA A 580 33.83 -41.09 40.89
C ALA A 580 34.36 -42.40 40.26
N GLU A 581 33.49 -43.40 40.13
CA GLU A 581 33.87 -44.71 39.60
C GLU A 581 34.23 -44.68 38.11
N LEU A 582 33.61 -43.81 37.32
CA LEU A 582 33.88 -43.71 35.89
C LEU A 582 35.01 -42.71 35.56
N ASN A 583 35.58 -42.04 36.58
CA ASN A 583 36.66 -41.06 36.44
C ASN A 583 36.38 -40.03 35.33
N THR A 584 35.18 -39.46 35.34
CA THR A 584 34.71 -38.53 34.29
C THR A 584 35.46 -37.21 34.33
N SER A 585 35.84 -36.69 33.15
CA SER A 585 36.58 -35.43 33.04
C SER A 585 35.72 -34.25 32.58
N ASN A 586 34.60 -34.54 31.91
CA ASN A 586 33.73 -33.55 31.27
C ASN A 586 32.32 -33.49 31.87
N VAL A 587 32.02 -34.31 32.88
CA VAL A 587 30.74 -34.28 33.59
C VAL A 587 30.84 -33.39 34.81
N VAL A 588 29.93 -32.43 34.93
CA VAL A 588 29.84 -31.48 36.02
C VAL A 588 28.53 -31.71 36.79
N PRO A 589 28.57 -32.04 38.09
CA PRO A 589 27.39 -32.00 38.94
C PRO A 589 26.90 -30.57 39.07
N ILE A 590 25.65 -30.31 38.68
CA ILE A 590 25.05 -28.98 38.72
C ILE A 590 23.97 -28.86 39.81
N LEU A 591 23.33 -29.95 40.23
CA LEU A 591 22.36 -29.92 41.33
C LEU A 591 22.36 -31.24 42.10
N ASP A 592 22.58 -31.20 43.40
CA ASP A 592 22.27 -32.32 44.31
C ASP A 592 20.76 -32.36 44.56
N THR A 593 20.12 -33.49 44.28
CA THR A 593 18.68 -33.66 44.55
C THR A 593 18.41 -34.29 45.91
N GLY A 594 19.42 -34.88 46.55
CA GLY A 594 19.27 -35.67 47.77
C GLY A 594 18.45 -36.96 47.57
N LEU A 595 18.09 -37.30 46.32
CA LEU A 595 17.26 -38.48 46.03
C LEU A 595 18.09 -39.75 45.96
N ASP A 596 17.42 -40.86 46.27
CA ASP A 596 17.99 -42.20 46.26
C ASP A 596 19.36 -42.30 46.97
N PRO A 597 19.45 -41.91 48.26
CA PRO A 597 20.71 -41.95 48.97
C PRO A 597 21.18 -43.40 49.11
N ILE A 598 22.43 -43.64 48.75
CA ILE A 598 23.08 -44.95 48.87
C ILE A 598 24.38 -44.86 49.66
N LYS A 599 24.76 -45.98 50.27
CA LYS A 599 26.06 -46.18 50.90
C LYS A 599 26.81 -47.26 50.16
N LEU A 600 28.03 -46.95 49.72
CA LEU A 600 28.99 -47.94 49.28
C LEU A 600 29.71 -48.45 50.53
N VAL A 601 29.58 -49.74 50.82
CA VAL A 601 30.03 -50.31 52.10
C VAL A 601 31.00 -51.46 51.88
N ALA A 602 31.95 -51.60 52.80
CA ALA A 602 32.83 -52.76 52.86
C ALA A 602 32.23 -53.79 53.82
N ALA A 603 32.10 -55.03 53.36
CA ALA A 603 31.53 -56.12 54.13
C ALA A 603 32.42 -57.37 54.09
N ALA A 604 32.52 -58.05 55.22
CA ALA A 604 33.35 -59.24 55.39
C ALA A 604 32.58 -60.37 56.06
N PRO A 605 32.99 -61.64 55.89
CA PRO A 605 32.50 -62.74 56.72
C PRO A 605 32.81 -62.48 58.20
N GLU A 606 31.95 -62.94 59.11
CA GLU A 606 32.13 -62.74 60.57
C GLU A 606 33.49 -63.24 61.07
N ALA A 607 34.02 -64.33 60.50
CA ALA A 607 35.33 -64.88 60.84
C ALA A 607 36.52 -63.94 60.57
N MET A 608 36.31 -62.90 59.74
CA MET A 608 37.31 -61.88 59.40
C MET A 608 37.18 -60.63 60.27
N LEU A 609 36.26 -60.59 61.24
CA LEU A 609 36.05 -59.45 62.14
C LEU A 609 36.47 -59.79 63.56
N ASP A 610 37.08 -58.82 64.25
CA ASP A 610 37.40 -58.95 65.66
C ASP A 610 36.16 -58.74 66.55
N LYS A 611 36.35 -58.83 67.87
CA LYS A 611 35.25 -58.71 68.86
C LYS A 611 34.59 -57.32 68.86
N ASN A 612 35.22 -56.32 68.27
CA ASN A 612 34.73 -54.95 68.14
C ASN A 612 34.15 -54.67 66.74
N GLY A 613 34.12 -55.67 65.86
CA GLY A 613 33.64 -55.55 64.48
C GLY A 613 34.67 -54.96 63.51
N ALA A 614 35.95 -54.85 63.89
CA ALA A 614 37.01 -54.35 63.03
C ALA A 614 37.61 -55.48 62.17
N LEU A 615 38.02 -55.15 60.94
CA LEU A 615 38.58 -56.13 60.01
C LEU A 615 39.94 -56.66 60.50
N ILE A 616 40.09 -57.98 60.53
CA ILE A 616 41.33 -58.69 60.81
C ILE A 616 42.14 -58.78 59.51
N LEU A 617 43.24 -58.03 59.43
CA LEU A 617 44.11 -58.02 58.25
C LEU A 617 44.98 -59.28 58.15
N PRO A 618 45.14 -59.88 56.95
CA PRO A 618 46.09 -60.97 56.74
C PRO A 618 47.54 -60.48 56.93
N LYS A 619 48.40 -61.26 57.60
CA LYS A 619 49.79 -60.86 57.91
C LYS A 619 50.75 -60.97 56.73
N ASP A 620 50.59 -62.01 55.90
CA ASP A 620 51.59 -62.39 54.88
C ASP A 620 51.05 -62.37 53.44
N LYS A 621 49.83 -61.86 53.23
CA LYS A 621 49.18 -61.77 51.92
C LYS A 621 48.34 -60.48 51.81
N PRO A 622 48.16 -59.90 50.61
CA PRO A 622 47.28 -58.75 50.45
C PRO A 622 45.82 -59.15 50.71
N LEU A 623 45.04 -58.23 51.27
CA LEU A 623 43.60 -58.37 51.40
C LEU A 623 42.95 -58.36 50.01
N ARG A 624 42.20 -59.41 49.66
CA ARG A 624 41.49 -59.48 48.38
C ARG A 624 40.11 -58.84 48.50
N ILE A 625 39.86 -57.77 47.75
CA ILE A 625 38.59 -57.03 47.80
C ILE A 625 37.85 -57.17 46.47
N ALA A 626 36.70 -57.85 46.47
CA ALA A 626 35.84 -57.97 45.30
C ALA A 626 34.88 -56.78 45.18
N THR A 627 34.79 -56.15 44.01
CA THR A 627 33.93 -54.96 43.81
C THR A 627 33.64 -54.64 42.35
N GLU A 628 32.46 -54.07 42.09
CA GLU A 628 32.16 -53.36 40.83
C GLU A 628 32.65 -51.91 40.81
N TYR A 629 33.04 -51.38 41.98
CA TYR A 629 33.45 -49.99 42.22
C TYR A 629 34.96 -49.93 42.45
N ILE A 630 35.72 -50.23 41.39
CA ILE A 630 37.16 -50.42 41.42
C ILE A 630 37.87 -49.14 41.86
N HIS A 631 37.59 -48.01 41.23
CA HIS A 631 38.28 -46.76 41.53
C HIS A 631 37.92 -46.24 42.93
N SER A 632 36.64 -46.35 43.31
CA SER A 632 36.19 -45.92 44.65
C SER A 632 36.84 -46.78 45.74
N THR A 633 36.99 -48.08 45.49
CA THR A 633 37.65 -49.01 46.39
C THR A 633 39.16 -48.76 46.46
N GLN A 634 39.82 -48.48 45.33
CA GLN A 634 41.23 -48.11 45.30
C GLN A 634 41.51 -46.84 46.11
N GLN A 635 40.70 -45.80 45.94
CA GLN A 635 40.81 -44.57 46.73
C GLN A 635 40.63 -44.83 48.23
N TRP A 636 39.72 -45.73 48.60
CA TRP A 636 39.54 -46.14 49.99
C TRP A 636 40.75 -46.92 50.53
N ILE A 637 41.29 -47.87 49.76
CA ILE A 637 42.53 -48.59 50.10
C ILE A 637 43.69 -47.62 50.34
N GLU A 638 43.87 -46.65 49.46
CA GLU A 638 44.91 -45.62 49.59
C GLU A 638 44.69 -44.74 50.83
N ARG A 639 43.45 -44.31 51.06
CA ARG A 639 43.07 -43.48 52.22
C ARG A 639 43.35 -44.18 53.55
N GLU A 640 42.95 -45.44 53.66
CA GLU A 640 43.15 -46.24 54.88
C GLU A 640 44.54 -46.91 54.93
N LYS A 641 45.38 -46.72 53.91
CA LYS A 641 46.74 -47.28 53.78
C LYS A 641 46.76 -48.81 53.91
N MET A 642 45.80 -49.49 53.28
CA MET A 642 45.67 -50.95 53.36
C MET A 642 46.58 -51.67 52.34
N PHE A 643 47.18 -52.80 52.75
CA PHE A 643 47.83 -53.72 51.81
C PHE A 643 46.77 -54.64 51.18
N ALA A 644 46.20 -54.21 50.06
CA ALA A 644 45.06 -54.88 49.43
C ALA A 644 45.18 -54.95 47.90
N VAL A 645 44.51 -55.94 47.30
CA VAL A 645 44.34 -56.10 45.84
C VAL A 645 42.85 -56.11 45.49
N VAL A 646 42.48 -55.38 44.43
CA VAL A 646 41.08 -55.28 43.98
C VAL A 646 40.80 -56.35 42.93
N ILE A 647 39.69 -57.07 43.11
CA ILE A 647 39.16 -58.08 42.19
C ILE A 647 37.89 -57.49 41.53
N PRO A 648 37.95 -57.11 40.24
CA PRO A 648 36.78 -56.61 39.52
C PRO A 648 35.67 -57.66 39.44
N THR A 649 34.44 -57.28 39.77
CA THR A 649 33.24 -58.12 39.62
C THR A 649 32.24 -57.53 38.62
N GLY A 650 31.23 -58.32 38.25
CA GLY A 650 30.14 -57.90 37.36
C GLY A 650 28.85 -58.62 37.71
N GLY A 651 28.07 -58.02 38.60
CA GLY A 651 26.88 -58.59 39.24
C GLY A 651 27.23 -59.53 40.39
N SER A 652 26.41 -59.52 41.44
CA SER A 652 26.44 -60.48 42.55
C SER A 652 27.80 -60.58 43.27
N THR A 653 28.40 -59.44 43.59
CA THR A 653 29.69 -59.36 44.30
C THR A 653 29.71 -60.13 45.62
N GLU A 654 28.56 -60.22 46.28
CA GLU A 654 28.36 -60.92 47.56
C GLU A 654 28.66 -62.42 47.56
N VAL A 655 28.79 -63.06 46.39
CA VAL A 655 29.09 -64.50 46.30
C VAL A 655 30.59 -64.83 46.36
N PHE A 656 31.47 -63.82 46.28
CA PHE A 656 32.92 -64.02 46.18
C PHE A 656 33.57 -64.43 47.51
N PRO A 657 33.17 -63.89 48.68
CA PRO A 657 33.75 -64.34 49.94
C PRO A 657 33.16 -65.65 50.46
N PRO A 658 33.97 -66.50 51.12
CA PRO A 658 35.40 -66.30 51.44
C PRO A 658 36.40 -66.85 50.40
N GLU A 659 35.97 -67.68 49.46
CA GLU A 659 36.87 -68.45 48.59
C GLU A 659 37.65 -67.54 47.62
N ASP A 660 36.93 -66.67 46.92
CA ASP A 660 37.46 -65.89 45.81
C ASP A 660 37.90 -64.48 46.25
N ALA A 661 37.32 -63.94 47.33
CA ALA A 661 37.72 -62.68 47.96
C ALA A 661 37.62 -62.72 49.49
N ASP A 662 38.35 -61.87 50.19
CA ASP A 662 38.30 -61.80 51.65
C ASP A 662 37.23 -60.80 52.13
N VAL A 663 37.00 -59.74 51.34
CA VAL A 663 36.05 -58.63 51.60
C VAL A 663 35.36 -58.26 50.29
N ILE A 664 34.16 -57.71 50.38
CA ILE A 664 33.51 -57.04 49.25
C ILE A 664 33.33 -55.56 49.50
N VAL A 665 33.28 -54.78 48.43
CA VAL A 665 32.76 -53.41 48.44
C VAL A 665 31.59 -53.31 47.47
N ASP A 666 30.40 -53.05 48.00
CA ASP A 666 29.17 -52.96 47.20
C ASP A 666 28.16 -51.98 47.79
N VAL A 667 27.17 -51.59 47.00
CA VAL A 667 26.10 -50.67 47.39
C VAL A 667 25.11 -51.38 48.30
N SER A 668 24.97 -50.89 49.54
CA SER A 668 23.99 -51.37 50.50
C SER A 668 22.87 -50.35 50.70
N ALA A 669 21.63 -50.79 50.48
CA ALA A 669 20.44 -50.01 50.81
C ALA A 669 19.80 -50.44 52.14
N THR A 670 19.58 -51.75 52.32
CA THR A 670 18.90 -52.33 53.50
C THR A 670 19.73 -53.37 54.25
N GLY A 671 20.94 -53.69 53.75
CA GLY A 671 21.81 -54.74 54.26
C GLY A 671 21.27 -56.18 54.13
N THR A 672 20.10 -56.37 53.51
CA THR A 672 19.43 -57.68 53.44
C THR A 672 20.21 -58.69 52.60
N THR A 673 20.75 -58.27 51.45
CA THR A 673 21.58 -59.12 50.58
C THR A 673 22.88 -59.55 51.26
N LEU A 674 23.53 -58.63 51.98
CA LEU A 674 24.74 -58.90 52.75
C LEU A 674 24.47 -59.94 53.85
N ARG A 675 23.40 -59.75 54.63
CA ARG A 675 23.00 -60.69 55.69
C ARG A 675 22.64 -62.08 55.13
N ALA A 676 21.95 -62.14 53.99
CA ALA A 676 21.60 -63.40 53.34
C ALA A 676 22.83 -64.22 52.94
N ASN A 677 23.96 -63.56 52.66
CA ASN A 677 25.24 -64.17 52.31
C ASN A 677 26.24 -64.19 53.48
N LYS A 678 25.76 -64.00 54.72
CA LYS A 678 26.58 -64.04 55.95
C LYS A 678 27.72 -63.01 55.98
N LEU A 679 27.51 -61.86 55.35
CA LEU A 679 28.45 -60.74 55.34
C LEU A 679 27.99 -59.65 56.31
N ILE A 680 28.95 -59.10 57.05
CA ILE A 680 28.75 -58.02 58.02
C ILE A 680 29.44 -56.76 57.50
N GLU A 681 28.68 -55.67 57.39
CA GLU A 681 29.21 -54.34 57.09
C GLU A 681 30.11 -53.87 58.24
N PHE A 682 31.35 -53.49 57.93
CA PHE A 682 32.31 -52.99 58.92
C PHE A 682 32.83 -51.58 58.60
N ALA A 683 32.67 -51.09 57.37
CA ALA A 683 33.08 -49.74 57.00
C ALA A 683 32.19 -49.16 55.89
N THR A 684 32.00 -47.83 55.93
CA THR A 684 31.43 -47.08 54.80
C THR A 684 32.57 -46.54 53.94
N VAL A 685 32.59 -46.93 52.67
CA VAL A 685 33.60 -46.55 51.68
C VAL A 685 33.31 -45.14 51.14
N ALA A 686 32.05 -44.92 50.74
CA ALA A 686 31.53 -43.66 50.22
C ALA A 686 30.02 -43.55 50.40
N THR A 687 29.49 -42.33 50.36
CA THR A 687 28.05 -42.03 50.30
C THR A 687 27.72 -41.33 48.99
N SER A 688 26.54 -41.58 48.44
CA SER A 688 26.12 -40.94 47.19
C SER A 688 24.64 -40.64 47.19
N SER A 689 24.26 -39.56 46.50
CA SER A 689 22.88 -39.18 46.17
C SER A 689 22.78 -38.88 44.68
N THR A 690 21.56 -38.91 44.17
CA THR A 690 21.27 -38.54 42.78
C THR A 690 21.54 -37.06 42.56
N HIS A 691 22.33 -36.75 41.53
CA HIS A 691 22.62 -35.39 41.08
C HIS A 691 22.13 -35.20 39.65
N LEU A 692 21.68 -33.99 39.32
CA LEU A 692 21.65 -33.53 37.95
C LEU A 692 23.08 -33.20 37.53
N VAL A 693 23.51 -33.77 36.42
CA VAL A 693 24.84 -33.59 35.85
C VAL A 693 24.73 -33.08 34.41
N ALA A 694 25.70 -32.28 34.00
CA ALA A 694 25.78 -31.72 32.65
C ALA A 694 27.17 -31.92 32.05
N ASN A 695 27.27 -31.99 30.73
CA ASN A 695 28.54 -31.95 30.03
C ASN A 695 29.10 -30.51 30.06
N ARG A 696 30.42 -30.35 30.25
CA ARG A 696 31.10 -29.05 30.28
C ARG A 696 30.86 -28.23 29.00
N THR A 697 30.95 -28.84 27.82
CA THR A 697 30.72 -28.16 26.54
C THR A 697 29.26 -27.72 26.36
N ALA A 698 28.30 -28.48 26.90
CA ALA A 698 26.89 -28.08 26.91
C ALA A 698 26.62 -26.86 27.80
N LEU A 699 27.42 -26.67 28.87
CA LEU A 699 27.38 -25.47 29.71
C LEU A 699 28.12 -24.27 29.09
N GLU A 700 29.02 -24.51 28.14
CA GLU A 700 29.74 -23.47 27.39
C GLU A 700 28.91 -22.93 26.21
N ASP A 701 28.00 -23.74 25.66
CA ASP A 701 27.03 -23.31 24.64
C ASP A 701 25.96 -22.36 25.25
N PRO A 702 25.85 -21.10 24.79
CA PRO A 702 24.94 -20.12 25.38
C PRO A 702 23.46 -20.52 25.33
N VAL A 703 23.02 -21.22 24.28
CA VAL A 703 21.62 -21.61 24.10
C VAL A 703 21.29 -22.78 25.03
N LYS A 704 22.15 -23.80 25.05
CA LYS A 704 21.95 -24.96 25.93
C LYS A 704 22.08 -24.58 27.39
N ARG A 705 23.01 -23.69 27.73
CA ARG A 705 23.22 -23.20 29.10
C ARG A 705 21.94 -22.58 29.67
N VAL A 706 21.26 -21.71 28.92
CA VAL A 706 20.00 -21.08 29.37
C VAL A 706 18.94 -22.14 29.67
N GLU A 707 18.75 -23.11 28.77
CA GLU A 707 17.80 -24.21 28.97
C GLU A 707 18.13 -25.06 30.20
N ILE A 708 19.41 -25.38 30.40
CA ILE A 708 19.89 -26.17 31.55
C ILE A 708 19.72 -25.39 32.86
N GLU A 709 20.04 -24.10 32.89
CA GLU A 709 19.88 -23.23 34.06
C GLU A 709 18.40 -23.04 34.43
N MET A 710 17.52 -22.87 33.43
CA MET A 710 16.07 -22.83 33.64
C MET A 710 15.55 -24.13 34.24
N PHE A 711 15.97 -25.27 33.69
CA PHE A 711 15.60 -26.59 34.21
C PHE A 711 16.13 -26.82 35.63
N GLN A 712 17.37 -26.43 35.90
CA GLN A 712 17.98 -26.48 37.24
C GLN A 712 17.21 -25.60 38.24
N CYS A 713 16.80 -24.40 37.83
CA CYS A 713 16.01 -23.48 38.66
C CYS A 713 14.66 -24.09 39.04
N LEU A 714 13.97 -24.70 38.07
CA LEU A 714 12.71 -25.42 38.32
C LEU A 714 12.92 -26.53 39.35
N LEU A 715 13.94 -27.36 39.19
CA LEU A 715 14.20 -28.47 40.12
C LEU A 715 14.56 -27.98 41.53
N ARG A 716 15.36 -26.93 41.65
CA ARG A 716 15.63 -26.28 42.95
C ARG A 716 14.34 -25.81 43.61
N SER A 717 13.40 -25.26 42.84
CA SER A 717 12.12 -24.79 43.36
C SER A 717 11.24 -25.93 43.92
N VAL A 718 11.29 -27.12 43.30
CA VAL A 718 10.61 -28.33 43.78
C VAL A 718 11.26 -28.81 45.08
N LEU A 719 12.59 -28.90 45.12
CA LEU A 719 13.35 -29.36 46.30
C LEU A 719 13.15 -28.44 47.50
N ASP A 720 13.19 -27.12 47.29
CA ASP A 720 12.89 -26.13 48.32
C ASP A 720 11.45 -26.30 48.83
N ALA A 721 10.47 -26.51 47.94
CA ALA A 721 9.07 -26.70 48.30
C ALA A 721 8.83 -27.95 49.17
N ARG A 722 9.54 -29.06 48.91
CA ARG A 722 9.43 -30.30 49.71
C ARG A 722 9.76 -30.09 51.19
N SER A 723 10.72 -29.21 51.47
CA SER A 723 11.13 -28.85 52.85
C SER A 723 10.12 -27.96 53.58
N LYS A 724 9.14 -27.40 52.85
CA LYS A 724 8.19 -26.41 53.34
C LYS A 724 6.75 -26.93 53.31
N VAL A 725 5.91 -26.27 54.10
CA VAL A 725 4.46 -26.37 54.02
C VAL A 725 3.87 -24.98 54.18
N LEU A 726 2.68 -24.79 53.65
CA LEU A 726 1.88 -23.61 53.91
C LEU A 726 1.02 -23.88 55.15
N MET A 727 1.20 -23.08 56.18
CA MET A 727 0.42 -23.13 57.40
C MET A 727 -0.56 -21.95 57.39
N GLU A 728 -1.84 -22.25 57.59
CA GLU A 728 -2.92 -21.26 57.69
C GLU A 728 -3.62 -21.44 59.02
N PHE A 729 -4.02 -20.35 59.67
CA PHE A 729 -4.74 -20.39 60.93
C PHE A 729 -5.48 -19.08 61.18
N ASN A 730 -6.47 -19.10 62.05
CA ASN A 730 -7.25 -17.93 62.44
C ASN A 730 -6.78 -17.41 63.80
N VAL A 731 -6.97 -16.11 64.06
CA VAL A 731 -6.71 -15.45 65.34
C VAL A 731 -7.85 -14.49 65.64
N SER A 732 -8.35 -14.47 66.88
CA SER A 732 -9.61 -13.79 67.21
C SER A 732 -9.51 -12.26 67.35
N ASP A 733 -8.35 -11.71 67.74
CA ASP A 733 -8.16 -10.26 67.91
C ASP A 733 -6.72 -9.80 67.63
N GLU A 734 -6.51 -8.47 67.57
CA GLU A 734 -5.20 -7.87 67.29
C GLU A 734 -4.13 -8.16 68.36
N LYS A 735 -4.53 -8.32 69.63
CA LYS A 735 -3.57 -8.58 70.72
C LYS A 735 -3.00 -9.99 70.62
N ASP A 736 -3.84 -10.97 70.31
CA ASP A 736 -3.41 -12.34 70.09
C ASP A 736 -2.63 -12.48 68.78
N MET A 737 -2.96 -11.68 67.76
CA MET A 737 -2.20 -11.60 66.52
C MET A 737 -0.76 -11.11 66.77
N ASP A 738 -0.56 -10.06 67.57
CA ASP A 738 0.77 -9.56 67.93
C ASP A 738 1.59 -10.59 68.72
N LYS A 739 0.96 -11.39 69.58
CA LYS A 739 1.64 -12.49 70.30
C LYS A 739 2.08 -13.61 69.37
N VAL A 740 1.20 -14.05 68.48
CA VAL A 740 1.50 -15.15 67.53
C VAL A 740 2.60 -14.72 66.56
N LEU A 741 2.49 -13.53 65.97
CA LEU A 741 3.45 -12.99 65.00
C LEU A 741 4.76 -12.51 65.65
N GLY A 742 4.72 -12.10 66.93
CA GLY A 742 5.88 -11.71 67.72
C GLY A 742 6.75 -12.90 68.18
N SER A 743 6.24 -14.12 68.12
CA SER A 743 7.00 -15.32 68.47
C SER A 743 8.14 -15.56 67.48
N ALA A 744 9.38 -15.70 67.97
CA ALA A 744 10.55 -15.95 67.13
C ALA A 744 10.43 -17.25 66.30
N SER A 745 9.60 -18.20 66.77
CA SER A 745 9.34 -19.48 66.13
C SER A 745 8.54 -19.35 64.82
N LEU A 746 7.65 -18.35 64.68
CA LEU A 746 6.75 -18.20 63.53
C LEU A 746 7.29 -17.33 62.39
N ARG A 747 8.61 -17.10 62.37
CA ARG A 747 9.30 -16.44 61.26
C ARG A 747 9.35 -17.39 60.05
N GLY A 748 8.37 -17.27 59.16
CA GLY A 748 8.33 -17.97 57.88
C GLY A 748 9.42 -17.50 56.91
N MET A 749 9.25 -17.78 55.62
CA MET A 749 10.17 -17.31 54.57
C MET A 749 10.22 -15.76 54.44
N CYS A 750 9.08 -15.10 54.69
CA CYS A 750 8.89 -13.65 54.73
C CYS A 750 7.95 -13.30 55.90
N ARG A 751 7.47 -12.05 55.99
CA ARG A 751 6.36 -11.70 56.89
C ARG A 751 5.09 -12.49 56.49
N PRO A 752 4.32 -13.04 57.46
CA PRO A 752 3.06 -13.71 57.18
C PRO A 752 2.07 -12.81 56.45
N THR A 753 1.22 -13.41 55.60
CA THR A 753 0.07 -12.72 55.02
C THR A 753 -1.06 -12.74 56.05
N VAL A 754 -1.66 -11.59 56.31
CA VAL A 754 -2.76 -11.43 57.28
C VAL A 754 -3.96 -10.84 56.57
N SER A 755 -5.11 -11.49 56.68
CA SER A 755 -6.38 -11.07 56.07
C SER A 755 -7.49 -11.01 57.12
N PRO A 756 -8.34 -9.97 57.15
CA PRO A 756 -9.46 -9.90 58.10
C PRO A 756 -10.53 -10.96 57.77
N LEU A 757 -11.18 -11.49 58.80
CA LEU A 757 -12.31 -12.41 58.69
C LEU A 757 -13.65 -11.67 58.81
N ASP A 758 -14.67 -12.13 58.08
CA ASP A 758 -16.03 -11.55 58.12
C ASP A 758 -16.68 -11.67 59.50
N CYS A 759 -16.35 -12.73 60.25
CA CYS A 759 -16.82 -12.96 61.62
C CYS A 759 -16.01 -12.21 62.70
N GLY A 760 -15.06 -11.35 62.31
CA GLY A 760 -14.10 -10.73 63.22
C GLY A 760 -12.86 -11.60 63.47
N GLY A 761 -11.71 -10.97 63.65
CA GLY A 761 -10.40 -11.63 63.72
C GLY A 761 -9.67 -11.67 62.38
N PHE A 762 -8.60 -12.46 62.31
CA PHE A 762 -7.67 -12.50 61.17
C PHE A 762 -7.31 -13.93 60.77
N ALA A 763 -7.24 -14.19 59.47
CA ALA A 763 -6.59 -15.36 58.90
C ALA A 763 -5.12 -15.04 58.62
N VAL A 764 -4.22 -15.87 59.13
CA VAL A 764 -2.77 -15.77 58.93
C VAL A 764 -2.32 -16.93 58.06
N ARG A 765 -1.58 -16.63 57.00
CA ARG A 765 -0.98 -17.60 56.07
C ARG A 765 0.53 -17.41 56.04
N VAL A 766 1.28 -18.48 56.31
CA VAL A 766 2.75 -18.45 56.38
C VAL A 766 3.39 -19.74 55.86
N ALA A 767 4.43 -19.61 55.03
CA ALA A 767 5.25 -20.74 54.59
C ALA A 767 6.34 -21.02 55.64
N VAL A 768 6.34 -22.23 56.19
CA VAL A 768 7.24 -22.65 57.29
C VAL A 768 7.96 -23.96 56.95
N ASP A 769 9.04 -24.24 57.68
CA ASP A 769 9.73 -25.52 57.58
C ASP A 769 8.82 -26.67 58.04
N ARG A 770 8.69 -27.72 57.22
CA ARG A 770 7.84 -28.89 57.51
C ARG A 770 8.16 -29.53 58.85
N PHE A 771 9.45 -29.62 59.22
CA PHE A 771 9.87 -30.22 60.49
C PHE A 771 9.51 -29.38 61.72
N LYS A 772 9.28 -28.07 61.56
CA LYS A 772 8.87 -27.18 62.66
C LYS A 772 7.38 -27.25 62.95
N VAL A 773 6.58 -27.77 62.01
CA VAL A 773 5.11 -27.79 62.07
C VAL A 773 4.56 -28.33 63.41
N PRO A 774 5.04 -29.47 63.95
CA PRO A 774 4.51 -29.98 65.22
C PRO A 774 4.67 -28.99 66.37
N HIS A 775 5.82 -28.30 66.45
CA HIS A 775 6.07 -27.28 67.45
C HIS A 775 5.27 -26.00 67.18
N LEU A 776 5.16 -25.59 65.91
CA LEU A 776 4.42 -24.38 65.53
C LEU A 776 2.92 -24.49 65.78
N ILE A 777 2.32 -25.67 65.58
CA ILE A 777 0.92 -25.91 65.92
C ILE A 777 0.67 -25.63 67.42
N TYR A 778 1.58 -26.07 68.28
CA TYR A 778 1.50 -25.82 69.71
C TYR A 778 1.64 -24.32 70.03
N VAL A 779 2.66 -23.66 69.47
CA VAL A 779 2.89 -22.21 69.66
C VAL A 779 1.70 -21.37 69.19
N VAL A 780 1.12 -21.69 68.02
CA VAL A 780 -0.05 -20.97 67.49
C VAL A 780 -1.25 -21.12 68.43
N LYS A 781 -1.54 -22.33 68.92
CA LYS A 781 -2.66 -22.57 69.84
C LYS A 781 -2.49 -21.85 71.19
N GLU A 782 -1.31 -21.91 71.80
CA GLU A 782 -1.03 -21.25 73.09
C GLU A 782 -1.19 -19.73 73.02
N ASN A 783 -0.99 -19.14 71.84
CA ASN A 783 -1.08 -17.69 71.63
C ASN A 783 -2.42 -17.25 71.03
N GLY A 784 -3.47 -18.09 71.09
CA GLY A 784 -4.84 -17.71 70.69
C GLY A 784 -5.22 -18.03 69.25
N GLY A 785 -4.41 -18.82 68.53
CA GLY A 785 -4.72 -19.26 67.17
C GLY A 785 -5.63 -20.49 67.10
N SER A 786 -6.56 -20.52 66.14
CA SER A 786 -7.51 -21.61 65.87
C SER A 786 -7.49 -22.04 64.40
N ASP A 787 -8.24 -23.10 64.05
CA ASP A 787 -8.48 -23.52 62.65
C ASP A 787 -7.22 -23.73 61.81
N ILE A 788 -6.23 -24.41 62.39
CA ILE A 788 -4.92 -24.60 61.77
C ILE A 788 -5.00 -25.61 60.62
N LEU A 789 -4.68 -25.17 59.40
CA LEU A 789 -4.53 -25.98 58.20
C LEU A 789 -3.06 -26.03 57.77
N VAL A 790 -2.63 -27.21 57.31
CA VAL A 790 -1.28 -27.41 56.77
C VAL A 790 -1.42 -28.03 55.38
N SER A 791 -0.95 -27.33 54.36
CA SER A 791 -0.99 -27.78 52.96
C SER A 791 0.41 -27.88 52.36
N ASN A 792 0.58 -28.81 51.42
CA ASN A 792 1.84 -28.97 50.71
C ASN A 792 2.01 -27.85 49.68
N ILE A 793 3.24 -27.37 49.54
CA ILE A 793 3.61 -26.43 48.48
C ILE A 793 4.23 -27.25 47.34
N ASN A 794 3.78 -27.02 46.10
CA ASN A 794 4.29 -27.78 44.96
C ASN A 794 5.63 -27.22 44.45
N ASN A 795 5.77 -25.89 44.39
CA ASN A 795 6.99 -25.20 43.94
C ASN A 795 7.21 -23.91 44.74
N VAL A 796 8.47 -23.57 45.03
CA VAL A 796 8.88 -22.31 45.67
C VAL A 796 9.98 -21.67 44.84
N VAL A 797 9.68 -20.57 44.16
CA VAL A 797 10.69 -19.79 43.43
C VAL A 797 11.12 -18.63 44.33
N LYS A 798 12.41 -18.54 44.63
CA LYS A 798 13.00 -17.47 45.43
C LYS A 798 13.52 -16.33 44.56
#